data_AF-A0A6S4QDK1-F1
#
_entry.id   AF-A0A6S4QDK1-F1
#
_cell.length_a   1.000
_cell.length_b   1.000
_cell.length_c   1.000
_cell.angle_alpha   90.00
_cell.angle_beta   90.00
_cell.angle_gamma   90.00
#
_symmetry.space_group_name_H-M   'P 1'
#
loop_
_entity.id
_entity.type
_entity.pdbx_description
1 polymer ?
#
loop_
_entity_poly.entity_id
_entity_poly.type
_entity_poly.pdbx_seq_one_letter_code
_entity_poly.pdbx_strand_id
1 'polypeptide(L)'
;MNIKIIVTTLLVSSVFFVILLFGLGTEISKEHKKWFLFPKTSLRNLNQNNFVNYHYPHNMLITAEPNSIFMTEGGDNQVFSILYFALVEKKRPDIDFFDQKGNVFPRLYGDFFKTGAADVQMIRELRDFQLFSTERPIYLTWKRPGIERLSIPGLRTLKQNILDQLPSNQRSAFNAQYNLSSTQNIRKTTHAMVSPSIYDMTLRSGGNLRDQDFKYLGPWYLKPLGLLYRVTPARYAVIDVLEILEGQGTRFTIKRYMQQFMEITVNDEELEGFLITLQDEGYLEEASAQTLTMLKPFRPLENLADKDYWDQYTIAYSNVANAPYWERLARDIYTSYAQLKRDMHFRYNQFYRTKTSIDSSDTQNNLDFFKKANEQEKMIETVLLETAPYVYDNNGFMYDVANLLKNNNDLIKAVPYFERASSNYYPLVQANLTAAEILLSEAYKKWDERTPLLDRAQSNIKAAIFNRRLYFQLKEPSRTDIDRDALIVQAKNLEQQANLLSNTSPQQLSEKKSAAITERSRKKVRDIAQLYMRLGRSYDAVDIYNELLAEDATTTHWYLDAISVIGPQDQSQALRILDQLEANYGTLTQAPKLWELDYTRGILIFQQTLAQYRTGASLEQLTDKLIESQERLELYISAATEFSANTNYRKRIIQAERTVQYIKNLTEATAPSN
;
A
#
# COMPACT_ATOMS: atom_id res chain seq x y z
N MET A 1 88.24 0.25 9.82
CA MET A 1 87.03 1.07 9.65
C MET A 1 86.56 1.50 11.04
N ASN A 2 86.53 2.82 11.32
CA ASN A 2 86.47 3.35 12.68
C ASN A 2 85.06 3.22 13.27
N ILE A 3 84.91 2.44 14.35
CA ILE A 3 83.65 2.25 15.11
C ILE A 3 83.05 3.59 15.54
N LYS A 4 83.88 4.59 15.85
CA LYS A 4 83.43 5.96 16.14
C LYS A 4 82.66 6.61 14.99
N ILE A 5 83.03 6.35 13.74
CA ILE A 5 82.33 6.90 12.58
C ILE A 5 80.96 6.22 12.45
N ILE A 6 80.89 4.89 12.58
CA ILE A 6 79.63 4.14 12.49
C ILE A 6 78.64 4.56 13.58
N VAL A 7 79.11 4.70 14.82
CA VAL A 7 78.26 5.12 15.95
C VAL A 7 77.80 6.57 15.78
N THR A 8 78.68 7.47 15.33
CA THR A 8 78.31 8.87 15.08
C THR A 8 77.32 8.98 13.92
N THR A 9 77.51 8.22 12.84
CA THR A 9 76.57 8.20 11.71
C THR A 9 75.21 7.65 12.13
N LEU A 10 75.16 6.58 12.93
CA LEU A 10 73.89 6.02 13.44
C LEU A 10 73.17 6.97 14.38
N LEU A 11 73.90 7.67 15.27
CA LEU A 11 73.31 8.69 16.16
C LEU A 11 72.80 9.91 15.39
N VAL A 12 73.56 10.39 14.41
CA VAL A 12 73.12 11.53 13.58
C VAL A 12 71.92 11.13 12.72
N SER A 13 71.91 9.93 12.12
CA SER A 13 70.78 9.44 11.32
C SER A 13 69.52 9.22 12.15
N SER A 14 69.63 8.70 13.37
CA SER A 14 68.49 8.49 14.26
C SER A 14 67.93 9.80 14.82
N VAL A 15 68.77 10.78 15.14
CA VAL A 15 68.34 12.14 15.50
C VAL A 15 67.70 12.85 14.31
N PHE A 16 68.27 12.73 13.10
CA PHE A 16 67.65 13.29 11.89
C PHE A 16 66.31 12.63 11.57
N PHE A 17 66.16 11.33 11.79
CA PHE A 17 64.91 10.61 11.57
C PHE A 17 63.81 11.02 12.55
N VAL A 18 64.17 11.25 13.82
CA VAL A 18 63.24 11.77 14.84
C VAL A 18 62.87 13.23 14.53
N ILE A 19 63.82 14.07 14.12
CA ILE A 19 63.54 15.46 13.73
C ILE A 19 62.69 15.50 12.44
N LEU A 20 62.90 14.62 11.47
CA LEU A 20 62.04 14.51 10.29
C LEU A 20 60.62 14.06 10.68
N LEU A 21 60.48 13.09 11.58
CA LEU A 21 59.17 12.62 12.05
C LEU A 21 58.41 13.70 12.82
N PHE A 22 59.08 14.51 13.64
CA PHE A 22 58.45 15.60 14.37
C PHE A 22 58.24 16.86 13.52
N GLY A 23 59.17 17.20 12.62
CA GLY A 23 59.08 18.35 11.72
C GLY A 23 58.04 18.16 10.62
N LEU A 24 57.99 16.99 9.97
CA LEU A 24 56.91 16.63 9.05
C LEU A 24 55.59 16.42 9.81
N GLY A 25 55.64 15.95 11.06
CA GLY A 25 54.47 15.81 11.91
C GLY A 25 53.74 17.13 12.20
N THR A 26 54.45 18.27 12.22
CA THR A 26 53.80 19.56 12.50
C THR A 26 53.09 20.18 11.29
N GLU A 27 53.60 20.02 10.07
CA GLU A 27 52.94 20.55 8.86
C GLU A 27 51.94 19.58 8.20
N ILE A 28 52.14 18.27 8.33
CA ILE A 28 51.19 17.25 7.83
C ILE A 28 49.90 17.19 8.70
N SER A 29 49.93 17.75 9.92
CA SER A 29 48.85 17.64 10.91
C SER A 29 47.60 18.49 10.68
N LYS A 30 47.58 19.42 9.72
CA LYS A 30 46.37 20.21 9.43
C LYS A 30 45.43 19.55 8.42
N GLU A 31 45.94 18.82 7.42
CA GLU A 31 45.11 18.10 6.46
C GLU A 31 44.94 16.59 6.77
N HIS A 32 45.93 15.93 7.38
CA HIS A 32 45.85 14.48 7.62
C HIS A 32 45.11 14.09 8.92
N LYS A 33 44.74 15.05 9.76
CA LYS A 33 43.79 14.81 10.89
C LYS A 33 42.39 14.39 10.42
N LYS A 34 42.08 14.48 9.12
CA LYS A 34 40.84 13.93 8.53
C LYS A 34 40.87 12.42 8.31
N TRP A 35 42.04 11.78 8.35
CA TRP A 35 42.19 10.37 7.93
C TRP A 35 42.60 9.39 9.04
N PHE A 36 42.76 9.85 10.29
CA PHE A 36 42.92 8.94 11.43
C PHE A 36 41.56 8.47 11.95
N LEU A 37 41.42 7.14 12.00
CA LEU A 37 40.24 6.28 12.14
C LEU A 37 39.23 6.54 13.28
N PHE A 38 39.33 7.60 14.07
CA PHE A 38 38.28 8.01 14.99
C PHE A 38 38.31 9.53 15.12
N PRO A 39 37.43 10.28 14.42
CA PRO A 39 37.25 11.70 14.67
C PRO A 39 36.91 11.92 16.15
N LYS A 40 37.03 13.15 16.64
CA LYS A 40 36.59 13.63 17.97
C LYS A 40 35.10 13.37 18.32
N THR A 41 34.41 12.50 17.59
CA THR A 41 33.11 11.91 17.91
C THR A 41 33.17 10.82 18.99
N SER A 42 34.34 10.24 19.29
CA SER A 42 34.46 9.10 20.23
C SER A 42 34.10 9.38 21.69
N LEU A 43 34.18 10.63 22.16
CA LEU A 43 33.79 10.98 23.55
C LEU A 43 32.30 11.36 23.69
N ARG A 44 31.64 11.78 22.61
CA ARG A 44 30.18 12.06 22.62
C ARG A 44 29.36 10.82 22.25
N ASN A 45 29.98 9.87 21.55
CA ASN A 45 29.41 8.56 21.25
C ASN A 45 29.80 7.52 22.32
N LEU A 46 29.77 7.92 23.60
CA LEU A 46 29.94 7.00 24.72
C LEU A 46 28.68 6.14 24.83
N ASN A 47 28.67 5.02 24.11
CA ASN A 47 27.61 4.02 24.11
C ASN A 47 27.45 3.26 25.43
N GLN A 48 28.24 3.59 26.46
CA GLN A 48 28.15 2.95 27.77
C GLN A 48 26.76 3.04 28.41
N ASN A 49 25.93 4.02 28.01
CA ASN A 49 24.54 4.18 28.45
C ASN A 49 23.51 3.92 27.34
N ASN A 50 23.94 3.46 26.15
CA ASN A 50 23.04 3.12 25.04
C ASN A 50 22.75 1.62 25.05
N PHE A 51 21.70 1.24 25.77
CA PHE A 51 21.28 -0.15 25.86
C PHE A 51 20.30 -0.57 24.75
N VAL A 52 20.04 0.26 23.73
CA VAL A 52 19.06 -0.07 22.69
C VAL A 52 19.42 -1.36 21.93
N ASN A 53 20.71 -1.56 21.65
CA ASN A 53 21.22 -2.77 20.99
C ASN A 53 21.11 -4.02 21.86
N TYR A 54 21.01 -3.86 23.20
CA TYR A 54 20.75 -4.93 24.16
C TYR A 54 19.24 -5.17 24.32
N HIS A 55 18.46 -4.10 24.47
CA HIS A 55 17.02 -4.16 24.71
C HIS A 55 16.26 -4.69 23.51
N TYR A 56 16.63 -4.31 22.29
CA TYR A 56 15.92 -4.72 21.08
C TYR A 56 15.86 -6.25 20.86
N PRO A 57 16.98 -6.97 20.78
CA PRO A 57 16.97 -8.44 20.69
C PRO A 57 16.35 -9.09 21.94
N HIS A 58 16.56 -8.54 23.13
CA HIS A 58 15.92 -9.03 24.35
C HIS A 58 14.38 -8.95 24.23
N ASN A 59 13.88 -7.82 23.76
CA ASN A 59 12.46 -7.57 23.52
C ASN A 59 11.90 -8.51 22.46
N MET A 60 12.62 -8.74 21.36
CA MET A 60 12.26 -9.78 20.39
C MET A 60 12.14 -11.16 21.05
N LEU A 61 13.12 -11.55 21.87
CA LEU A 61 13.12 -12.85 22.52
C LEU A 61 11.98 -13.04 23.51
N ILE A 62 11.57 -12.01 24.25
CA ILE A 62 10.42 -12.10 25.17
C ILE A 62 9.07 -12.04 24.44
N THR A 63 9.02 -11.49 23.22
CA THR A 63 7.83 -11.54 22.36
C THR A 63 7.52 -12.96 21.88
N ALA A 64 8.53 -13.79 21.65
CA ALA A 64 8.35 -15.15 21.13
C ALA A 64 7.85 -16.13 22.21
N GLU A 65 6.80 -16.90 21.91
CA GLU A 65 6.27 -17.94 22.80
C GLU A 65 7.32 -19.02 23.14
N PRO A 66 7.16 -19.75 24.26
CA PRO A 66 7.97 -20.91 24.58
C PRO A 66 7.99 -21.97 23.47
N ASN A 67 9.12 -22.68 23.31
CA ASN A 67 9.27 -23.76 22.31
C ASN A 67 9.05 -23.31 20.84
N SER A 68 9.23 -22.02 20.56
CA SER A 68 9.01 -21.45 19.22
C SER A 68 10.21 -21.61 18.29
N ILE A 69 9.98 -21.39 17.00
CA ILE A 69 10.99 -21.25 15.96
C ILE A 69 11.17 -19.76 15.66
N PHE A 70 12.41 -19.29 15.72
CA PHE A 70 12.77 -17.91 15.46
C PHE A 70 13.65 -17.82 14.21
N MET A 71 13.16 -17.11 13.19
CA MET A 71 13.84 -16.97 11.91
C MET A 71 14.39 -15.56 11.73
N THR A 72 15.61 -15.47 11.20
CA THR A 72 16.27 -14.22 10.81
C THR A 72 16.52 -14.13 9.30
N GLU A 73 16.48 -12.90 8.74
CA GLU A 73 16.71 -12.66 7.30
C GLU A 73 18.17 -12.92 6.86
N GLY A 74 19.08 -13.03 7.82
CA GLY A 74 20.47 -13.38 7.59
C GLY A 74 21.34 -12.21 7.17
N GLY A 75 22.31 -11.91 8.04
CA GLY A 75 23.34 -10.90 7.79
C GLY A 75 22.96 -9.45 8.15
N ASP A 76 21.86 -9.24 8.86
CA ASP A 76 21.53 -7.92 9.42
C ASP A 76 22.03 -7.78 10.87
N ASN A 77 22.23 -6.55 11.31
CA ASN A 77 22.90 -6.21 12.57
C ASN A 77 22.19 -6.76 13.81
N GLN A 78 20.85 -6.90 13.77
CA GLN A 78 20.07 -7.48 14.87
C GLN A 78 20.41 -8.95 15.18
N VAL A 79 20.91 -9.70 14.19
CA VAL A 79 21.20 -11.14 14.34
C VAL A 79 22.35 -11.39 15.30
N PHE A 80 23.35 -10.50 15.34
CA PHE A 80 24.51 -10.64 16.22
C PHE A 80 24.17 -10.47 17.70
N SER A 81 23.27 -9.54 18.03
CA SER A 81 22.84 -9.39 19.41
C SER A 81 21.93 -10.53 19.86
N ILE A 82 21.07 -11.06 18.97
CA ILE A 82 20.28 -12.28 19.23
C ILE A 82 21.22 -13.47 19.47
N LEU A 83 22.28 -13.62 18.67
CA LEU A 83 23.31 -14.64 18.85
C LEU A 83 23.95 -14.58 20.24
N TYR A 84 24.30 -13.37 20.71
CA TYR A 84 24.86 -13.18 22.05
C TYR A 84 23.90 -13.70 23.14
N PHE A 85 22.62 -13.34 23.08
CA PHE A 85 21.64 -13.83 24.05
C PHE A 85 21.43 -15.35 23.96
N ALA A 86 21.30 -15.89 22.74
CA ALA A 86 21.01 -17.30 22.53
C ALA A 86 22.19 -18.23 22.87
N LEU A 87 23.41 -17.89 22.44
CA LEU A 87 24.57 -18.78 22.55
C LEU A 87 25.50 -18.45 23.71
N VAL A 88 25.68 -17.16 24.05
CA VAL A 88 26.59 -16.74 25.12
C VAL A 88 25.86 -16.71 26.46
N GLU A 89 24.78 -15.94 26.55
CA GLU A 89 23.99 -15.85 27.79
C GLU A 89 23.03 -17.02 28.00
N LYS A 90 22.82 -17.85 26.97
CA LYS A 90 21.91 -19.01 26.99
C LYS A 90 20.49 -18.63 27.44
N LYS A 91 20.05 -17.43 27.04
CA LYS A 91 18.66 -17.00 27.22
C LYS A 91 17.79 -17.70 26.19
N ARG A 92 16.60 -18.11 26.62
CA ARG A 92 15.61 -18.82 25.79
C ARG A 92 16.18 -20.06 25.06
N PRO A 93 16.76 -21.03 25.80
CA PRO A 93 17.25 -22.28 25.20
C PRO A 93 16.12 -23.15 24.61
N ASP A 94 14.87 -22.79 24.89
CA ASP A 94 13.66 -23.38 24.33
C ASP A 94 13.34 -22.88 22.90
N ILE A 95 13.98 -21.82 22.42
CA ILE A 95 13.78 -21.30 21.05
C ILE A 95 14.80 -21.90 20.10
N ASP A 96 14.33 -22.38 18.94
CA ASP A 96 15.21 -22.77 17.84
C ASP A 96 15.43 -21.62 16.87
N PHE A 97 16.69 -21.24 16.69
CA PHE A 97 17.09 -20.13 15.82
C PHE A 97 17.53 -20.61 14.44
N PHE A 98 17.02 -19.95 13.40
CA PHE A 98 17.42 -20.17 12.02
C PHE A 98 17.72 -18.87 11.28
N ASP A 99 18.53 -18.97 10.24
CA ASP A 99 18.90 -17.86 9.36
C ASP A 99 18.62 -18.27 7.91
N GLN A 100 17.96 -17.38 7.15
CA GLN A 100 17.64 -17.60 5.73
C GLN A 100 18.88 -17.91 4.89
N LYS A 101 20.01 -17.25 5.16
CA LYS A 101 21.30 -17.42 4.45
C LYS A 101 22.28 -18.29 5.25
N GLY A 102 22.00 -18.49 6.53
CA GLY A 102 22.84 -19.16 7.52
C GLY A 102 24.24 -18.58 7.62
N ASN A 103 24.30 -17.26 7.79
CA ASN A 103 25.52 -16.54 8.12
C ASN A 103 25.87 -16.71 9.59
N VAL A 104 24.87 -16.73 10.47
CA VAL A 104 25.05 -16.75 11.93
C VAL A 104 24.42 -18.00 12.56
N PHE A 105 23.15 -18.28 12.24
CA PHE A 105 22.43 -19.47 12.69
C PHE A 105 22.41 -20.55 11.59
N PRO A 106 21.98 -21.79 11.89
CA PRO A 106 21.84 -22.83 10.87
C PRO A 106 21.04 -22.37 9.64
N ARG A 107 21.54 -22.75 8.45
CA ARG A 107 20.91 -22.42 7.16
C ARG A 107 19.53 -23.05 7.08
N LEU A 108 18.49 -22.23 7.00
CA LEU A 108 17.14 -22.77 6.94
C LEU A 108 16.86 -23.50 5.62
N TYR A 109 17.33 -22.93 4.52
CA TYR A 109 16.96 -23.33 3.17
C TYR A 109 18.10 -23.99 2.37
N GLY A 110 19.21 -24.33 3.02
CA GLY A 110 20.39 -24.89 2.36
C GLY A 110 21.31 -23.84 1.72
N ASP A 111 22.13 -24.27 0.76
CA ASP A 111 23.19 -23.45 0.13
C ASP A 111 22.72 -22.77 -1.16
N PHE A 112 22.02 -21.64 -1.05
CA PHE A 112 21.50 -20.90 -2.20
C PHE A 112 22.57 -20.42 -3.20
N PHE A 113 23.84 -20.34 -2.79
CA PHE A 113 24.93 -19.96 -3.70
C PHE A 113 25.14 -20.99 -4.83
N LYS A 114 24.62 -22.22 -4.68
CA LYS A 114 24.77 -23.31 -5.65
C LYS A 114 23.44 -23.71 -6.31
N THR A 115 22.38 -22.94 -6.09
CA THR A 115 21.01 -23.29 -6.52
C THR A 115 20.49 -22.27 -7.51
N GLY A 116 19.88 -22.71 -8.60
CA GLY A 116 19.26 -21.81 -9.59
C GLY A 116 18.09 -21.03 -9.00
N ALA A 117 17.80 -19.83 -9.50
CA ALA A 117 16.77 -18.94 -8.94
C ALA A 117 15.37 -19.58 -8.87
N ALA A 118 14.99 -20.38 -9.87
CA ALA A 118 13.71 -21.10 -9.89
C ALA A 118 13.64 -22.19 -8.80
N ASP A 119 14.74 -22.92 -8.61
CA ASP A 119 14.86 -23.92 -7.55
C ASP A 119 14.82 -23.26 -6.17
N VAL A 120 15.55 -22.15 -5.98
CA VAL A 120 15.58 -21.40 -4.70
C VAL A 120 14.18 -21.06 -4.20
N GLN A 121 13.29 -20.58 -5.08
CA GLN A 121 11.92 -20.28 -4.68
C GLN A 121 11.17 -21.54 -4.27
N MET A 122 11.26 -22.63 -5.04
CA MET A 122 10.62 -23.91 -4.70
C MET A 122 11.13 -24.46 -3.37
N ILE A 123 12.45 -24.41 -3.12
CA ILE A 123 13.06 -24.85 -1.86
C ILE A 123 12.50 -24.06 -0.68
N ARG A 124 12.41 -22.73 -0.81
CA ARG A 124 11.89 -21.86 0.24
C ARG A 124 10.46 -22.22 0.60
N GLU A 125 9.58 -22.30 -0.39
CA GLU A 125 8.16 -22.54 -0.15
C GLU A 125 7.92 -23.94 0.43
N LEU A 126 8.62 -24.97 -0.06
CA LEU A 126 8.53 -26.33 0.50
C LEU A 126 9.04 -26.42 1.94
N ARG A 127 10.09 -25.66 2.29
CA ARG A 127 10.64 -25.64 3.65
C ARG A 127 9.78 -24.82 4.59
N ASP A 128 9.31 -23.65 4.17
CA ASP A 128 8.36 -22.82 4.92
C ASP A 128 7.11 -23.66 5.23
N PHE A 129 6.55 -24.33 4.22
CA PHE A 129 5.41 -25.25 4.39
C PHE A 129 5.68 -26.35 5.43
N GLN A 130 6.87 -26.97 5.41
CA GLN A 130 7.24 -27.99 6.38
C GLN A 130 7.29 -27.45 7.80
N LEU A 131 7.99 -26.32 7.99
CA LEU A 131 8.13 -25.69 9.30
C LEU A 131 6.76 -25.32 9.87
N PHE A 132 5.90 -24.73 9.04
CA PHE A 132 4.63 -24.20 9.49
C PHE A 132 3.66 -25.32 9.87
N SER A 133 3.87 -26.51 9.28
CA SER A 133 3.13 -27.73 9.64
C SER A 133 3.56 -28.35 10.98
N THR A 134 4.61 -27.86 11.66
CA THR A 134 5.12 -28.45 12.92
C THR A 134 4.29 -28.11 14.17
N GLU A 135 3.25 -27.28 14.04
CA GLU A 135 2.43 -26.73 15.15
C GLU A 135 3.20 -25.84 16.14
N ARG A 136 4.54 -25.76 16.06
CA ARG A 136 5.34 -24.84 16.85
C ARG A 136 5.06 -23.41 16.40
N PRO A 137 5.01 -22.43 17.33
CA PRO A 137 4.91 -21.04 16.95
C PRO A 137 6.14 -20.58 16.16
N ILE A 138 5.93 -19.76 15.13
CA ILE A 138 7.02 -19.34 14.24
C ILE A 138 7.03 -17.84 14.13
N TYR A 139 8.21 -17.27 14.38
CA TYR A 139 8.44 -15.84 14.40
C TYR A 139 9.51 -15.45 13.40
N LEU A 140 9.28 -14.35 12.68
CA LEU A 140 10.20 -13.79 11.69
C LEU A 140 10.54 -12.35 12.05
N THR A 141 11.80 -11.98 11.83
CA THR A 141 12.27 -10.58 11.94
C THR A 141 11.99 -9.75 10.68
N TRP A 142 11.46 -10.36 9.62
CA TRP A 142 11.17 -9.70 8.35
C TRP A 142 9.80 -10.13 7.82
N LYS A 143 9.22 -9.32 6.93
CA LYS A 143 8.00 -9.68 6.22
C LYS A 143 8.36 -10.65 5.09
N ARG A 144 7.90 -11.90 5.18
CA ARG A 144 7.97 -12.92 4.10
C ARG A 144 6.79 -12.73 3.14
N PRO A 145 6.99 -12.21 1.92
CA PRO A 145 5.89 -12.06 0.95
C PRO A 145 5.49 -13.43 0.39
N GLY A 146 4.20 -13.60 0.07
CA GLY A 146 3.69 -14.83 -0.55
C GLY A 146 3.30 -15.93 0.43
N ILE A 147 3.43 -15.70 1.74
CA ILE A 147 3.13 -16.70 2.76
C ILE A 147 1.66 -17.14 2.72
N GLU A 148 0.76 -16.24 2.31
CA GLU A 148 -0.67 -16.44 2.10
C GLU A 148 -1.00 -17.47 1.03
N ARG A 149 -0.01 -17.79 0.19
CA ARG A 149 -0.13 -18.76 -0.90
C ARG A 149 0.45 -20.12 -0.51
N LEU A 150 1.01 -20.27 0.69
CA LEU A 150 1.55 -21.54 1.19
C LEU A 150 0.42 -22.52 1.52
N SER A 151 -0.06 -23.19 0.48
CA SER A 151 -1.02 -24.28 0.55
C SER A 151 -0.61 -25.38 -0.44
N ILE A 152 -1.17 -26.59 -0.31
CA ILE A 152 -0.94 -27.65 -1.30
C ILE A 152 -1.31 -27.17 -2.72
N PRO A 153 -2.50 -26.56 -2.95
CA PRO A 153 -2.81 -25.94 -4.25
C PRO A 153 -1.79 -24.89 -4.67
N GLY A 154 -1.37 -24.01 -3.76
CA GLY A 154 -0.40 -22.97 -4.05
C GLY A 154 0.97 -23.51 -4.48
N LEU A 155 1.46 -24.56 -3.81
CA LEU A 155 2.69 -25.26 -4.19
C LEU A 155 2.59 -25.93 -5.57
N ARG A 156 1.44 -26.51 -5.90
CA ARG A 156 1.18 -27.08 -7.24
C ARG A 156 1.14 -25.99 -8.31
N THR A 157 0.48 -24.87 -8.04
CA THR A 157 0.42 -23.71 -8.94
C THR A 157 1.80 -23.12 -9.17
N LEU A 158 2.59 -22.94 -8.11
CA LEU A 158 3.97 -22.47 -8.20
C LEU A 158 4.83 -23.41 -9.06
N LYS A 159 4.71 -24.72 -8.84
CA LYS A 159 5.38 -25.73 -9.66
C LYS A 159 5.02 -25.54 -11.14
N GLN A 160 3.74 -25.38 -11.46
CA GLN A 160 3.30 -25.18 -12.84
C GLN A 160 3.86 -23.88 -13.44
N ASN A 161 3.81 -22.78 -12.70
CA ASN A 161 4.35 -21.49 -13.13
C ASN A 161 5.85 -21.57 -13.43
N ILE A 162 6.62 -22.32 -12.64
CA ILE A 162 8.04 -22.54 -12.90
C ILE A 162 8.23 -23.41 -14.15
N LEU A 163 7.47 -24.50 -14.30
CA LEU A 163 7.53 -25.37 -15.48
C LEU A 163 7.26 -24.60 -16.78
N ASP A 164 6.30 -23.67 -16.75
CA ASP A 164 5.93 -22.86 -17.91
C ASP A 164 7.06 -21.91 -18.34
N GLN A 165 7.90 -21.49 -17.40
CA GLN A 165 9.06 -20.63 -17.64
C GLN A 165 10.32 -21.41 -18.06
N LEU A 166 10.39 -22.71 -17.76
CA LEU A 166 11.54 -23.53 -18.10
C LEU A 166 11.53 -23.97 -19.58
N PRO A 167 12.71 -24.03 -20.23
CA PRO A 167 12.88 -24.67 -21.53
C PRO A 167 12.38 -26.12 -21.52
N SER A 168 11.80 -26.59 -22.63
CA SER A 168 11.17 -27.92 -22.71
C SER A 168 12.10 -29.07 -22.31
N ASN A 169 13.40 -28.97 -22.58
CA ASN A 169 14.40 -29.96 -22.19
C ASN A 169 14.72 -29.99 -20.69
N GLN A 170 14.33 -28.96 -19.93
CA GLN A 170 14.53 -28.87 -18.47
C GLN A 170 13.28 -29.25 -17.68
N ARG A 171 12.08 -29.21 -18.30
CA ARG A 171 10.80 -29.50 -17.64
C ARG A 171 10.72 -30.91 -17.07
N SER A 172 11.20 -31.92 -17.80
CA SER A 172 11.14 -33.32 -17.35
C SER A 172 12.01 -33.59 -16.12
N ALA A 173 13.22 -33.00 -16.09
CA ALA A 173 14.12 -33.13 -14.94
C ALA A 173 13.53 -32.43 -13.70
N PHE A 174 13.03 -31.20 -13.86
CA PHE A 174 12.36 -30.46 -12.79
C PHE A 174 11.13 -31.21 -12.25
N ASN A 175 10.31 -31.78 -13.16
CA ASN A 175 9.14 -32.58 -12.77
C ASN A 175 9.50 -33.84 -11.99
N ALA A 176 10.56 -34.54 -12.41
CA ALA A 176 11.05 -35.73 -11.73
C ALA A 176 11.62 -35.39 -10.34
N GLN A 177 12.30 -34.25 -10.22
CA GLN A 177 12.88 -33.77 -8.98
C GLN A 177 11.82 -33.30 -7.97
N TYR A 178 10.81 -32.55 -8.41
CA TYR A 178 9.77 -31.96 -7.54
C TYR A 178 8.39 -32.59 -7.81
N ASN A 179 8.24 -33.86 -7.48
CA ASN A 179 6.96 -34.57 -7.62
C ASN A 179 5.99 -34.13 -6.50
N LEU A 180 5.08 -33.20 -6.79
CA LEU A 180 4.12 -32.64 -5.81
C LEU A 180 2.67 -33.13 -6.03
N SER A 181 2.49 -34.31 -6.62
CA SER A 181 1.16 -34.85 -6.98
C SER A 181 0.33 -35.27 -5.76
N SER A 182 0.95 -35.68 -4.66
CA SER A 182 0.29 -36.09 -3.42
C SER A 182 0.99 -35.53 -2.18
N THR A 183 0.31 -35.49 -1.03
CA THR A 183 0.91 -35.09 0.25
C THR A 183 2.13 -35.94 0.61
N GLN A 184 2.06 -37.25 0.35
CA GLN A 184 3.19 -38.16 0.54
C GLN A 184 4.39 -37.80 -0.34
N ASN A 185 4.14 -37.40 -1.60
CA ASN A 185 5.21 -36.99 -2.51
C ASN A 185 5.76 -35.61 -2.15
N ILE A 186 4.93 -34.69 -1.67
CA ILE A 186 5.38 -33.40 -1.10
C ILE A 186 6.32 -33.69 0.08
N ARG A 187 5.90 -34.53 1.03
CA ARG A 187 6.72 -34.93 2.18
C ARG A 187 8.05 -35.55 1.76
N LYS A 188 8.04 -36.48 0.81
CA LYS A 188 9.26 -37.11 0.27
C LYS A 188 10.18 -36.09 -0.40
N THR A 189 9.63 -35.18 -1.19
CA THR A 189 10.36 -34.11 -1.87
C THR A 189 11.01 -33.18 -0.84
N THR A 190 10.24 -32.70 0.12
CA THR A 190 10.73 -31.86 1.22
C THR A 190 11.85 -32.54 2.02
N HIS A 191 11.69 -33.83 2.36
CA HIS A 191 12.72 -34.60 3.08
C HIS A 191 14.03 -34.73 2.30
N ALA A 192 13.96 -34.90 0.98
CA ALA A 192 15.15 -35.05 0.14
C ALA A 192 15.94 -33.74 -0.04
N MET A 193 15.34 -32.59 0.28
CA MET A 193 15.93 -31.27 0.00
C MET A 193 16.76 -30.69 1.15
N VAL A 194 16.77 -31.34 2.32
CA VAL A 194 17.54 -30.89 3.49
C VAL A 194 18.76 -31.78 3.72
N SER A 195 19.87 -31.16 4.13
CA SER A 195 21.03 -31.93 4.61
C SER A 195 20.61 -32.81 5.80
N PRO A 196 21.14 -34.05 5.91
CA PRO A 196 20.85 -34.93 7.04
C PRO A 196 21.06 -34.25 8.41
N SER A 197 22.05 -33.35 8.52
CA SER A 197 22.29 -32.59 9.75
C SER A 197 21.16 -31.60 10.11
N ILE A 198 20.56 -30.92 9.14
CA ILE A 198 19.43 -30.01 9.37
C ILE A 198 18.16 -30.84 9.68
N TYR A 199 18.00 -31.97 8.99
CA TYR A 199 16.92 -32.91 9.25
C TYR A 199 16.98 -33.45 10.69
N ASP A 200 18.15 -33.90 11.13
CA ASP A 200 18.38 -34.40 12.49
C ASP A 200 18.15 -33.32 13.55
N MET A 201 18.50 -32.06 13.28
CA MET A 201 18.17 -30.95 14.19
C MET A 201 16.66 -30.70 14.27
N THR A 202 15.96 -30.74 13.12
CA THR A 202 14.49 -30.57 13.08
C THR A 202 13.76 -31.73 13.76
N LEU A 203 14.33 -32.94 13.73
CA LEU A 203 13.80 -34.12 14.43
C LEU A 203 14.11 -34.14 15.93
N ARG A 204 15.31 -33.69 16.34
CA ARG A 204 15.70 -33.59 17.77
C ARG A 204 14.82 -32.59 18.54
N SER A 205 14.20 -31.64 17.85
CA SER A 205 13.20 -30.71 18.40
C SER A 205 11.76 -31.27 18.48
N GLY A 206 11.54 -32.57 18.24
CA GLY A 206 10.35 -33.27 18.74
C GLY A 206 9.15 -33.46 17.81
N GLY A 207 9.31 -33.86 16.54
CA GLY A 207 8.14 -34.41 15.83
C GLY A 207 8.32 -34.83 14.38
N ASN A 208 8.13 -36.12 14.11
CA ASN A 208 7.78 -36.60 12.78
C ASN A 208 6.40 -36.04 12.40
N LEU A 209 6.31 -35.17 11.38
CA LEU A 209 5.03 -34.72 10.82
C LEU A 209 4.19 -35.95 10.40
N ARG A 210 3.13 -36.28 11.14
CA ARG A 210 2.14 -37.31 10.81
C ARG A 210 1.16 -36.76 9.77
N ASP A 211 0.47 -37.62 9.03
CA ASP A 211 -0.51 -37.18 8.02
C ASP A 211 -1.66 -36.36 8.62
N GLN A 212 -1.94 -36.54 9.90
CA GLN A 212 -2.88 -35.73 10.69
C GLN A 212 -2.33 -34.34 11.07
N ASP A 213 -1.01 -34.14 11.12
CA ASP A 213 -0.38 -32.83 11.42
C ASP A 213 -0.52 -31.90 10.19
N PHE A 214 -0.80 -32.47 9.02
CA PHE A 214 -1.22 -31.76 7.81
C PHE A 214 -2.74 -31.43 7.78
N LYS A 215 -3.50 -31.74 8.83
CA LYS A 215 -4.91 -31.32 8.95
C LYS A 215 -5.05 -29.80 9.09
N TYR A 216 -3.98 -29.10 9.51
CA TYR A 216 -3.91 -27.65 9.65
C TYR A 216 -3.35 -26.92 8.42
N LEU A 217 -3.33 -27.58 7.26
CA LEU A 217 -2.91 -27.00 5.98
C LEU A 217 -3.94 -26.01 5.42
N GLY A 218 -4.14 -24.92 6.14
CA GLY A 218 -4.80 -23.73 5.63
C GLY A 218 -3.78 -22.78 5.01
N PRO A 219 -4.23 -21.77 4.25
CA PRO A 219 -3.37 -20.64 3.94
C PRO A 219 -2.84 -20.01 5.23
N TRP A 220 -1.62 -19.46 5.19
CA TRP A 220 -0.97 -18.84 6.35
C TRP A 220 -0.93 -17.33 6.19
N TYR A 221 -0.76 -16.57 7.25
CA TYR A 221 -0.50 -15.14 7.12
C TYR A 221 0.45 -14.66 8.21
N LEU A 222 1.04 -13.48 7.99
CA LEU A 222 1.84 -12.81 9.00
C LEU A 222 0.97 -11.90 9.86
N LYS A 223 0.78 -12.29 11.12
CA LYS A 223 0.25 -11.40 12.18
C LYS A 223 1.45 -10.61 12.75
N PRO A 224 1.50 -9.27 12.61
CA PRO A 224 2.47 -8.47 13.32
C PRO A 224 2.24 -8.65 14.83
N LEU A 225 3.24 -9.15 15.53
CA LEU A 225 3.19 -9.37 16.97
C LEU A 225 4.47 -8.78 17.57
N GLY A 226 4.39 -7.56 18.05
CA GLY A 226 5.55 -6.82 18.56
C GLY A 226 6.61 -6.64 17.52
N LEU A 227 7.85 -6.90 17.91
CA LEU A 227 9.00 -6.73 17.03
C LEU A 227 9.12 -7.80 15.95
N LEU A 228 8.18 -8.75 15.91
CA LEU A 228 8.24 -9.93 15.08
C LEU A 228 6.95 -10.08 14.29
N TYR A 229 7.04 -10.82 13.20
CA TYR A 229 5.88 -11.35 12.51
C TYR A 229 5.67 -12.80 12.97
N ARG A 230 4.47 -13.10 13.47
CA ARG A 230 4.05 -14.47 13.75
C ARG A 230 3.43 -15.08 12.51
N VAL A 231 3.84 -16.29 12.14
CA VAL A 231 3.13 -17.10 11.15
C VAL A 231 1.91 -17.72 11.81
N THR A 232 0.74 -17.39 11.28
CA THR A 232 -0.54 -17.80 11.86
C THR A 232 -1.41 -18.44 10.78
N PRO A 233 -2.15 -19.53 11.06
CA PRO A 233 -3.15 -20.06 10.15
C PRO A 233 -4.22 -19.01 9.83
N ALA A 234 -4.61 -18.88 8.56
CA ALA A 234 -5.56 -17.86 8.08
C ALA A 234 -6.90 -17.86 8.81
N ARG A 235 -7.34 -19.00 9.37
CA ARG A 235 -8.55 -19.06 10.20
C ARG A 235 -8.52 -18.06 11.36
N TYR A 236 -7.37 -17.85 12.00
CA TYR A 236 -7.27 -16.92 13.14
C TYR A 236 -7.35 -15.45 12.74
N ALA A 237 -7.32 -15.13 11.44
CA ALA A 237 -7.61 -13.77 10.99
C ALA A 237 -9.05 -13.35 11.32
N VAL A 238 -9.98 -14.30 11.47
CA VAL A 238 -11.32 -14.07 12.04
C VAL A 238 -11.18 -13.41 13.42
N ILE A 239 -10.31 -13.95 14.27
CA ILE A 239 -10.10 -13.42 15.62
C ILE A 239 -9.46 -12.04 15.57
N ASP A 240 -8.46 -11.83 14.69
CA ASP A 240 -7.85 -10.51 14.50
C ASP A 240 -8.90 -9.44 14.13
N VAL A 241 -9.82 -9.77 13.22
CA VAL A 241 -10.92 -8.87 12.84
C VAL A 241 -11.81 -8.57 14.04
N LEU A 242 -12.19 -9.59 14.79
CA LEU A 242 -13.05 -9.43 15.96
C LEU A 242 -12.36 -8.64 17.07
N GLU A 243 -11.06 -8.81 17.29
CA GLU A 243 -10.27 -7.98 18.21
C GLU A 243 -10.32 -6.50 17.83
N ILE A 244 -10.21 -6.18 16.53
CA ILE A 244 -10.33 -4.81 16.04
C ILE A 244 -11.76 -4.27 16.22
N LEU A 245 -12.76 -5.13 16.09
CA LEU A 245 -14.17 -4.82 16.24
C LEU A 245 -14.67 -4.90 17.69
N GLU A 246 -13.77 -4.87 18.68
CA GLU A 246 -14.14 -4.90 20.11
C GLU A 246 -14.97 -6.15 20.48
N GLY A 247 -14.72 -7.26 19.79
CA GLY A 247 -15.27 -8.59 20.07
C GLY A 247 -16.47 -9.01 19.21
N GLN A 248 -17.02 -8.14 18.36
CA GLN A 248 -18.22 -8.45 17.57
C GLN A 248 -18.09 -8.13 16.08
N GLY A 249 -18.46 -9.05 15.20
CA GLY A 249 -18.39 -8.82 13.76
C GLY A 249 -19.39 -9.65 12.96
N THR A 250 -19.40 -9.45 11.63
CA THR A 250 -20.25 -10.22 10.71
C THR A 250 -19.41 -11.03 9.72
N ARG A 251 -19.97 -12.10 9.17
CA ARG A 251 -19.34 -12.91 8.12
C ARG A 251 -18.84 -12.05 6.95
N PHE A 252 -19.64 -11.05 6.56
CA PHE A 252 -19.29 -10.12 5.50
C PHE A 252 -18.05 -9.28 5.85
N THR A 253 -18.00 -8.69 7.06
CA THR A 253 -16.84 -7.88 7.50
C THR A 253 -15.55 -8.69 7.54
N ILE A 254 -15.63 -9.97 7.94
CA ILE A 254 -14.48 -10.87 7.99
C ILE A 254 -13.97 -11.19 6.59
N LYS A 255 -14.83 -11.65 5.67
CA LYS A 255 -14.43 -11.94 4.29
C LYS A 255 -13.76 -10.75 3.63
N ARG A 256 -14.32 -9.55 3.83
CA ARG A 256 -13.77 -8.32 3.26
C ARG A 256 -12.41 -7.97 3.86
N TYR A 257 -12.21 -8.17 5.17
CA TYR A 257 -10.89 -7.99 5.78
C TYR A 257 -9.86 -8.95 5.19
N MET A 258 -10.18 -10.25 5.12
CA MET A 258 -9.28 -11.26 4.59
C MET A 258 -8.90 -10.95 3.13
N GLN A 259 -9.88 -10.54 2.32
CA GLN A 259 -9.63 -10.16 0.93
C GLN A 259 -8.75 -8.91 0.80
N GLN A 260 -9.03 -7.86 1.59
CA GLN A 260 -8.33 -6.57 1.46
C GLN A 260 -6.93 -6.57 2.08
N PHE A 261 -6.75 -7.21 3.24
CA PHE A 261 -5.53 -7.09 4.04
C PHE A 261 -4.62 -8.31 3.96
N MET A 262 -5.19 -9.47 3.67
CA MET A 262 -4.41 -10.71 3.53
C MET A 262 -4.29 -11.13 2.07
N GLU A 263 -5.01 -10.48 1.15
CA GLU A 263 -5.12 -10.89 -0.26
C GLU A 263 -5.66 -12.34 -0.40
N ILE A 264 -6.47 -12.78 0.56
CA ILE A 264 -7.10 -14.11 0.57
C ILE A 264 -8.59 -13.95 0.27
N THR A 265 -9.04 -14.54 -0.83
CA THR A 265 -10.48 -14.69 -1.11
C THR A 265 -10.97 -15.98 -0.48
N VAL A 266 -11.90 -15.87 0.46
CA VAL A 266 -12.52 -17.02 1.17
C VAL A 266 -13.98 -17.08 0.76
N ASN A 267 -14.42 -18.25 0.29
CA ASN A 267 -15.84 -18.48 -0.02
C ASN A 267 -16.64 -18.79 1.27
N ASP A 268 -17.97 -18.89 1.15
CA ASP A 268 -18.82 -19.11 2.34
C ASP A 268 -18.54 -20.45 3.03
N GLU A 269 -18.32 -21.53 2.28
CA GLU A 269 -18.03 -22.85 2.82
C GLU A 269 -16.70 -22.89 3.58
N GLU A 270 -15.66 -22.28 3.02
CA GLU A 270 -14.35 -22.16 3.67
C GLU A 270 -14.43 -21.33 4.96
N LEU A 271 -15.20 -20.23 4.93
CA LEU A 271 -15.42 -19.40 6.11
C LEU A 271 -16.15 -20.18 7.20
N GLU A 272 -17.22 -20.91 6.86
CA GLU A 272 -17.93 -21.74 7.85
C GLU A 272 -16.98 -22.79 8.47
N GLY A 273 -16.10 -23.40 7.67
CA GLY A 273 -15.07 -24.30 8.18
C GLY A 273 -14.13 -23.64 9.20
N PHE A 274 -13.74 -22.38 8.96
CA PHE A 274 -12.96 -21.60 9.92
C PHE A 274 -13.74 -21.31 11.20
N LEU A 275 -15.00 -20.90 11.08
CA LEU A 275 -15.85 -20.56 12.22
C LEU A 275 -16.11 -21.76 13.12
N ILE A 276 -16.46 -22.92 12.56
CA ILE A 276 -16.66 -24.17 13.31
C ILE A 276 -15.38 -24.54 14.06
N THR A 277 -14.23 -24.51 13.38
CA THR A 277 -12.95 -24.83 14.03
C THR A 277 -12.65 -23.89 15.19
N LEU A 278 -12.89 -22.59 15.04
CA LEU A 278 -12.65 -21.61 16.09
C LEU A 278 -13.65 -21.71 17.25
N GLN A 279 -14.88 -22.15 16.99
CA GLN A 279 -15.88 -22.48 18.02
C GLN A 279 -15.46 -23.71 18.82
N ASP A 280 -15.03 -24.77 18.14
CA ASP A 280 -14.52 -25.99 18.77
C ASP A 280 -13.28 -25.70 19.63
N GLU A 281 -12.43 -24.79 19.17
CA GLU A 281 -11.28 -24.29 19.93
C GLU A 281 -11.66 -23.30 21.04
N GLY A 282 -12.94 -22.89 21.15
CA GLY A 282 -13.49 -22.01 22.18
C GLY A 282 -13.13 -20.52 22.02
N TYR A 283 -12.79 -20.07 20.81
CA TYR A 283 -12.50 -18.66 20.52
C TYR A 283 -13.75 -17.83 20.24
N LEU A 284 -14.82 -18.48 19.77
CA LEU A 284 -16.05 -17.84 19.36
C LEU A 284 -17.25 -18.42 20.11
N GLU A 285 -18.29 -17.61 20.29
CA GLU A 285 -19.62 -18.13 20.65
C GLU A 285 -20.20 -18.95 19.49
N GLU A 286 -21.21 -19.77 19.82
CA GLU A 286 -22.05 -20.43 18.81
C GLU A 286 -22.64 -19.34 17.89
N ALA A 287 -22.22 -19.35 16.64
CA ALA A 287 -22.45 -18.26 15.71
C ALA A 287 -23.93 -18.20 15.38
N SER A 288 -24.57 -17.07 15.67
CA SER A 288 -25.85 -16.77 15.01
C SER A 288 -25.60 -16.56 13.51
N ALA A 289 -26.64 -16.68 12.68
CA ALA A 289 -26.52 -16.55 11.23
C ALA A 289 -25.97 -15.18 10.75
N GLN A 290 -25.90 -14.16 11.61
CA GLN A 290 -25.54 -12.79 11.21
C GLN A 290 -24.39 -12.18 12.03
N THR A 291 -24.27 -12.50 13.31
CA THR A 291 -23.26 -11.91 14.21
C THR A 291 -22.38 -12.98 14.85
N LEU A 292 -21.10 -12.66 14.93
CA LEU A 292 -20.03 -13.46 15.52
C LEU A 292 -19.48 -12.72 16.74
N THR A 293 -19.48 -13.40 17.87
CA THR A 293 -18.93 -12.89 19.13
C THR A 293 -17.67 -13.65 19.49
N MET A 294 -16.61 -12.92 19.83
CA MET A 294 -15.36 -13.47 20.33
C MET A 294 -15.45 -13.69 21.83
N LEU A 295 -15.17 -14.91 22.28
CA LEU A 295 -15.14 -15.27 23.71
C LEU A 295 -13.79 -14.99 24.36
N LYS A 296 -12.72 -15.23 23.61
CA LYS A 296 -11.35 -15.00 24.07
C LYS A 296 -10.51 -14.39 22.95
N PRO A 297 -9.70 -13.37 23.25
CA PRO A 297 -8.78 -12.82 22.26
C PRO A 297 -7.70 -13.85 21.93
N PHE A 298 -7.15 -13.78 20.73
CA PHE A 298 -5.98 -14.56 20.34
C PHE A 298 -4.73 -13.82 20.83
N ARG A 299 -4.54 -13.81 22.16
CA ARG A 299 -3.35 -13.25 22.82
C ARG A 299 -2.39 -14.39 23.19
N PRO A 300 -1.24 -14.49 22.52
CA PRO A 300 -0.20 -15.44 22.90
C PRO A 300 0.49 -15.14 24.25
N LEU A 301 0.19 -14.02 24.92
CA LEU A 301 0.82 -13.62 26.18
C LEU A 301 -0.23 -13.06 27.15
N GLU A 302 -0.38 -13.72 28.30
CA GLU A 302 -1.46 -13.50 29.29
C GLU A 302 -1.32 -12.20 30.13
N ASN A 303 -0.24 -11.42 30.01
CA ASN A 303 0.10 -10.36 30.99
C ASN A 303 0.23 -8.92 30.44
N LEU A 304 -0.54 -8.55 29.42
CA LEU A 304 -0.42 -7.24 28.74
C LEU A 304 -1.62 -6.31 28.94
N ALA A 305 -2.42 -6.52 29.99
CA ALA A 305 -3.75 -5.90 30.12
C ALA A 305 -3.75 -4.37 30.31
N ASP A 306 -2.68 -3.76 30.83
CA ASP A 306 -2.78 -2.40 31.41
C ASP A 306 -2.05 -1.28 30.64
N LYS A 307 -1.33 -1.59 29.56
CA LYS A 307 -0.71 -0.58 28.67
C LYS A 307 -0.77 -1.07 27.23
N ASP A 308 -0.91 -0.16 26.26
CA ASP A 308 -0.71 -0.51 24.86
C ASP A 308 0.62 -1.26 24.75
N TYR A 309 0.53 -2.51 24.30
CA TYR A 309 1.63 -3.45 24.24
C TYR A 309 2.88 -2.81 23.60
N TRP A 310 2.69 -1.89 22.66
CA TRP A 310 3.76 -1.18 21.98
C TRP A 310 4.43 -0.09 22.81
N ASP A 311 3.68 0.60 23.67
CA ASP A 311 4.25 1.63 24.54
C ASP A 311 5.23 1.04 25.56
N GLN A 312 5.19 -0.28 25.77
CA GLN A 312 6.16 -1.00 26.60
C GLN A 312 7.49 -1.24 25.89
N TYR A 313 7.51 -1.31 24.56
CA TYR A 313 8.72 -1.62 23.78
C TYR A 313 9.27 -0.42 23.01
N THR A 314 8.47 0.61 22.75
CA THR A 314 8.92 1.81 22.05
C THR A 314 9.49 2.84 23.04
N ILE A 315 10.75 3.19 22.87
CA ILE A 315 11.35 4.38 23.48
C ILE A 315 10.93 5.60 22.65
N ALA A 316 10.63 6.75 23.25
CA ALA A 316 10.42 8.00 22.50
C ALA A 316 11.77 8.71 22.27
N TYR A 317 12.07 9.10 21.02
CA TYR A 317 13.33 9.74 20.63
C TYR A 317 13.63 11.01 21.43
N SER A 318 12.58 11.80 21.70
CA SER A 318 12.61 13.03 22.50
C SER A 318 13.05 12.79 23.94
N ASN A 319 12.87 11.58 24.46
CA ASN A 319 13.23 11.21 25.83
C ASN A 319 14.69 10.77 25.97
N VAL A 320 15.45 10.66 24.88
CA VAL A 320 16.86 10.24 24.92
C VAL A 320 17.78 11.39 24.50
N ALA A 321 18.37 12.09 25.47
CA ALA A 321 19.15 13.30 25.22
C ALA A 321 20.37 13.12 24.27
N ASN A 322 20.92 11.91 24.15
CA ASN A 322 22.07 11.62 23.26
C ASN A 322 21.67 10.98 21.92
N ALA A 323 20.37 10.84 21.63
CA ALA A 323 19.83 10.35 20.36
C ALA A 323 20.51 10.90 19.09
N PRO A 324 20.77 12.22 18.95
CA PRO A 324 21.44 12.77 17.77
C PRO A 324 22.83 12.19 17.49
N TYR A 325 23.46 11.57 18.50
CA TYR A 325 24.82 11.04 18.42
C TYR A 325 24.86 9.52 18.28
N TRP A 326 23.71 8.84 18.29
CA TRP A 326 23.64 7.39 18.14
C TRP A 326 24.30 6.90 16.86
N GLU A 327 24.98 5.75 16.90
CA GLU A 327 25.47 5.11 15.68
C GLU A 327 24.33 4.65 14.77
N ARG A 328 24.69 4.24 13.55
CA ARG A 328 23.72 3.76 12.56
C ARG A 328 22.82 2.64 13.09
N LEU A 329 23.38 1.64 13.78
CA LEU A 329 22.61 0.50 14.29
C LEU A 329 21.51 0.90 15.27
N ALA A 330 21.84 1.71 16.28
CA ALA A 330 20.88 2.21 17.26
C ALA A 330 19.72 2.98 16.59
N ARG A 331 20.04 3.75 15.55
CA ARG A 331 19.05 4.49 14.76
C ARG A 331 18.19 3.56 13.90
N ASP A 332 18.78 2.53 13.29
CA ASP A 332 18.06 1.54 12.49
C ASP A 332 17.07 0.75 13.36
N ILE A 333 17.49 0.30 14.54
CA ILE A 333 16.63 -0.37 15.53
C ILE A 333 15.42 0.49 15.90
N TYR A 334 15.65 1.76 16.21
CA TYR A 334 14.56 2.67 16.52
C TYR A 334 13.63 2.85 15.31
N THR A 335 14.19 3.01 14.11
CA THR A 335 13.41 3.14 12.88
C THR A 335 12.49 1.94 12.69
N SER A 336 12.98 0.73 12.97
CA SER A 336 12.19 -0.50 12.93
C SER A 336 11.02 -0.47 13.92
N TYR A 337 11.22 0.03 15.15
CA TYR A 337 10.12 0.24 16.10
C TYR A 337 9.05 1.20 15.55
N ALA A 338 9.46 2.34 15.01
CA ALA A 338 8.55 3.33 14.45
C ALA A 338 7.77 2.78 13.23
N GLN A 339 8.44 2.03 12.35
CA GLN A 339 7.82 1.38 11.19
C GLN A 339 6.80 0.32 11.60
N LEU A 340 7.11 -0.54 12.57
CA LEU A 340 6.17 -1.56 13.04
C LEU A 340 4.95 -0.95 13.72
N LYS A 341 5.14 0.09 14.54
CA LYS A 341 4.03 0.83 15.17
C LYS A 341 3.12 1.44 14.10
N ARG A 342 3.70 2.08 13.07
CA ARG A 342 2.95 2.59 11.91
C ARG A 342 2.18 1.48 11.19
N ASP A 343 2.84 0.40 10.80
CA ASP A 343 2.24 -0.69 10.02
C ASP A 343 1.02 -1.28 10.71
N MET A 344 1.08 -1.41 12.04
CA MET A 344 -0.06 -1.87 12.83
C MET A 344 -1.22 -0.85 12.77
N HIS A 345 -0.98 0.41 13.17
CA HIS A 345 -2.06 1.40 13.22
C HIS A 345 -2.62 1.72 11.84
N PHE A 346 -1.82 1.63 10.77
CA PHE A 346 -2.31 1.75 9.40
C PHE A 346 -3.36 0.68 9.07
N ARG A 347 -3.15 -0.58 9.50
CA ARG A 347 -4.15 -1.65 9.33
C ARG A 347 -5.42 -1.36 10.11
N TYR A 348 -5.30 -0.90 11.36
CA TYR A 348 -6.46 -0.47 12.17
C TYR A 348 -7.25 0.63 11.45
N ASN A 349 -6.59 1.70 11.02
CA ASN A 349 -7.21 2.84 10.35
C ASN A 349 -7.89 2.47 9.04
N GLN A 350 -7.24 1.67 8.19
CA GLN A 350 -7.83 1.20 6.94
C GLN A 350 -9.06 0.32 7.19
N PHE A 351 -9.00 -0.54 8.20
CA PHE A 351 -10.12 -1.40 8.53
C PHE A 351 -11.31 -0.60 9.08
N TYR A 352 -11.08 0.39 9.96
CA TYR A 352 -12.16 1.27 10.45
C TYR A 352 -12.83 2.03 9.30
N ARG A 353 -12.04 2.58 8.37
CA ARG A 353 -12.56 3.23 7.15
C ARG A 353 -13.38 2.27 6.28
N THR A 354 -12.98 1.00 6.23
CA THR A 354 -13.76 -0.05 5.56
C THR A 354 -15.07 -0.34 6.30
N LYS A 355 -15.08 -0.49 7.64
CA LYS A 355 -16.30 -0.74 8.45
C LYS A 355 -17.35 0.34 8.24
N THR A 356 -16.94 1.61 8.27
CA THR A 356 -17.84 2.76 8.10
C THR A 356 -18.46 2.83 6.69
N SER A 357 -17.83 2.21 5.69
CA SER A 357 -18.38 2.09 4.33
C SER A 357 -19.42 0.96 4.18
N ILE A 358 -19.57 0.11 5.21
CA ILE A 358 -20.38 -1.12 5.16
C ILE A 358 -21.69 -0.95 5.92
N ASP A 359 -21.66 -0.33 7.09
CA ASP A 359 -22.85 -0.10 7.89
C ASP A 359 -23.16 1.39 7.97
N SER A 360 -23.76 1.94 6.92
CA SER A 360 -24.15 3.35 6.88
C SER A 360 -25.31 3.71 7.81
N SER A 361 -25.95 2.71 8.44
CA SER A 361 -27.13 2.91 9.28
C SER A 361 -26.76 3.41 10.69
N ASP A 362 -25.58 3.05 11.19
CA ASP A 362 -25.08 3.45 12.51
C ASP A 362 -24.10 4.64 12.42
N THR A 363 -24.67 5.80 12.08
CA THR A 363 -23.91 7.04 11.82
C THR A 363 -23.11 7.54 13.04
N GLN A 364 -23.60 7.34 14.26
CA GLN A 364 -22.93 7.82 15.47
C GLN A 364 -21.73 6.94 15.85
N ASN A 365 -21.88 5.60 15.85
CA ASN A 365 -20.74 4.73 16.12
C ASN A 365 -19.67 4.88 15.02
N ASN A 366 -20.08 5.02 13.76
CA ASN A 366 -19.15 5.33 12.67
C ASN A 366 -18.37 6.63 12.90
N LEU A 367 -19.02 7.68 13.38
CA LEU A 367 -18.36 8.96 13.68
C LEU A 367 -17.31 8.80 14.79
N ASP A 368 -17.61 8.06 15.86
CA ASP A 368 -16.66 7.84 16.95
C ASP A 368 -15.51 6.91 16.53
N PHE A 369 -15.75 5.93 15.66
CA PHE A 369 -14.68 5.17 15.02
C PHE A 369 -13.77 6.04 14.14
N PHE A 370 -14.35 6.95 13.34
CA PHE A 370 -13.56 7.90 12.54
C PHE A 370 -12.69 8.81 13.42
N LYS A 371 -13.22 9.29 14.56
CA LYS A 371 -12.43 10.08 15.52
C LYS A 371 -11.26 9.28 16.07
N LYS A 372 -11.49 8.05 16.57
CA LYS A 372 -10.43 7.15 17.05
C LYS A 372 -9.37 6.89 15.98
N ALA A 373 -9.79 6.59 14.74
CA ALA A 373 -8.86 6.36 13.64
C ALA A 373 -8.01 7.60 13.32
N ASN A 374 -8.63 8.79 13.31
CA ASN A 374 -7.91 10.06 13.10
C ASN A 374 -6.95 10.39 14.26
N GLU A 375 -7.29 10.07 15.51
CA GLU A 375 -6.40 10.21 16.66
C GLU A 375 -5.18 9.30 16.56
N GLN A 376 -5.39 8.03 16.18
CA GLN A 376 -4.29 7.10 15.93
C GLN A 376 -3.42 7.56 14.75
N GLU A 377 -4.02 8.06 13.67
CA GLU A 377 -3.29 8.63 12.54
C GLU A 377 -2.37 9.76 13.00
N LYS A 378 -2.89 10.74 13.76
CA LYS A 378 -2.08 11.83 14.33
C LYS A 378 -0.95 11.34 15.25
N MET A 379 -1.18 10.28 16.01
CA MET A 379 -0.13 9.70 16.85
C MET A 379 0.99 9.09 15.99
N ILE A 380 0.64 8.32 14.94
CA ILE A 380 1.62 7.78 13.99
C ILE A 380 2.40 8.91 13.32
N GLU A 381 1.70 9.96 12.88
CA GLU A 381 2.31 11.11 12.26
C GLU A 381 3.36 11.73 13.17
N THR A 382 3.00 11.93 14.43
CA THR A 382 3.90 12.46 15.46
C THR A 382 5.12 11.57 15.61
N VAL A 383 4.94 10.25 15.76
CA VAL A 383 6.05 9.30 15.90
C VAL A 383 6.97 9.34 14.67
N LEU A 384 6.41 9.34 13.46
CA LEU A 384 7.20 9.38 12.23
C LEU A 384 8.00 10.68 12.10
N LEU A 385 7.35 11.82 12.36
CA LEU A 385 7.98 13.14 12.28
C LEU A 385 9.04 13.37 13.36
N GLU A 386 8.81 12.88 14.59
CA GLU A 386 9.82 12.92 15.65
C GLU A 386 11.02 12.03 15.33
N THR A 387 10.80 10.93 14.64
CA THR A 387 11.87 9.97 14.30
C THR A 387 12.68 10.43 13.10
N ALA A 388 12.06 11.13 12.13
CA ALA A 388 12.66 11.47 10.84
C ALA A 388 14.00 12.22 10.88
N PRO A 389 14.24 13.19 11.79
CA PRO A 389 15.52 13.89 11.88
C PRO A 389 16.71 12.96 12.19
N TYR A 390 16.43 11.84 12.87
CA TYR A 390 17.42 10.90 13.34
C TYR A 390 17.66 9.75 12.38
N VAL A 391 16.77 9.54 11.42
CA VAL A 391 16.97 8.54 10.37
C VAL A 391 17.83 9.17 9.28
N TYR A 392 18.90 8.49 8.87
CA TYR A 392 19.78 8.97 7.79
C TYR A 392 19.66 8.11 6.54
N ASP A 393 19.57 6.78 6.70
CA ASP A 393 19.81 5.84 5.59
C ASP A 393 18.61 4.92 5.27
N ASN A 394 17.45 5.12 5.88
CA ASN A 394 16.25 4.33 5.58
C ASN A 394 15.33 5.05 4.58
N ASN A 395 15.44 4.65 3.30
CA ASN A 395 14.73 5.29 2.20
C ASN A 395 13.23 5.11 2.22
N GLY A 396 12.76 3.92 2.59
CA GLY A 396 11.33 3.65 2.75
C GLY A 396 10.74 4.60 3.80
N PHE A 397 11.41 4.70 4.95
CA PHE A 397 11.01 5.62 6.01
C PHE A 397 10.94 7.08 5.54
N MET A 398 11.98 7.56 4.85
CA MET A 398 12.01 8.92 4.33
C MET A 398 10.89 9.19 3.32
N TYR A 399 10.64 8.24 2.42
CA TYR A 399 9.57 8.32 1.45
C TYR A 399 8.19 8.36 2.13
N ASP A 400 8.01 7.58 3.20
CA ASP A 400 6.78 7.56 3.99
C ASP A 400 6.53 8.87 4.71
N VAL A 401 7.55 9.43 5.37
CA VAL A 401 7.48 10.77 6.00
C VAL A 401 7.17 11.85 4.97
N ALA A 402 7.79 11.78 3.79
CA ALA A 402 7.54 12.73 2.71
C ALA A 402 6.08 12.67 2.21
N ASN A 403 5.53 11.46 2.00
CA ASN A 403 4.14 11.28 1.61
C ASN A 403 3.18 11.75 2.71
N LEU A 404 3.52 11.53 3.97
CA LEU A 404 2.74 12.02 5.10
C LEU A 404 2.63 13.55 5.08
N LEU A 405 3.77 14.24 5.01
CA LEU A 405 3.82 15.70 4.92
C LEU A 405 3.08 16.22 3.68
N LYS A 406 3.19 15.51 2.55
CA LYS A 406 2.44 15.82 1.34
C LYS A 406 0.92 15.71 1.55
N ASN A 407 0.45 14.65 2.20
CA ASN A 407 -0.97 14.43 2.48
C ASN A 407 -1.52 15.47 3.45
N ASN A 408 -0.70 15.94 4.40
CA ASN A 408 -1.03 17.02 5.33
C ASN A 408 -0.89 18.42 4.72
N ASN A 409 -0.67 18.50 3.40
CA ASN A 409 -0.48 19.74 2.65
C ASN A 409 0.73 20.59 3.12
N ASP A 410 1.67 19.97 3.84
CA ASP A 410 2.97 20.52 4.27
C ASP A 410 4.03 20.32 3.16
N LEU A 411 3.67 20.73 1.94
CA LEU A 411 4.38 20.36 0.70
C LEU A 411 5.88 20.69 0.72
N ILE A 412 6.26 21.91 1.12
CA ILE A 412 7.67 22.32 1.18
C ILE A 412 8.47 21.49 2.19
N LYS A 413 7.87 21.12 3.32
CA LYS A 413 8.54 20.26 4.32
C LYS A 413 8.74 18.84 3.80
N ALA A 414 7.90 18.36 2.88
CA ALA A 414 8.04 17.02 2.28
C ALA A 414 9.27 16.91 1.36
N VAL A 415 9.67 17.99 0.68
CA VAL A 415 10.72 17.99 -0.35
C VAL A 415 12.07 17.42 0.16
N PRO A 416 12.65 17.90 1.28
CA PRO A 416 13.91 17.35 1.79
C PRO A 416 13.86 15.85 2.08
N TYR A 417 12.69 15.32 2.46
CA TYR A 417 12.52 13.89 2.74
C TYR A 417 12.43 13.06 1.44
N PHE A 418 11.74 13.56 0.40
CA PHE A 418 11.77 12.93 -0.92
C PHE A 418 13.18 12.93 -1.53
N GLU A 419 13.92 14.02 -1.40
CA GLU A 419 15.31 14.14 -1.84
C GLU A 419 16.23 13.17 -1.08
N ARG A 420 16.06 13.05 0.25
CA ARG A 420 16.84 12.10 1.04
C ARG A 420 16.50 10.66 0.66
N ALA A 421 15.22 10.33 0.48
CA ALA A 421 14.78 9.00 0.05
C ALA A 421 15.38 8.58 -1.31
N SER A 422 15.54 9.52 -2.24
CA SER A 422 16.13 9.22 -3.55
C SER A 422 17.65 9.09 -3.54
N SER A 423 18.32 9.77 -2.60
CA SER A 423 19.79 9.81 -2.52
C SER A 423 20.41 8.48 -2.10
N ASN A 424 19.70 7.69 -1.29
CA ASN A 424 20.22 6.48 -0.67
C ASN A 424 19.64 5.18 -1.30
N TYR A 425 18.67 5.25 -2.23
CA TYR A 425 18.15 4.10 -2.98
C TYR A 425 17.87 4.46 -4.45
N TYR A 426 18.72 3.98 -5.35
CA TYR A 426 18.64 4.23 -6.80
C TYR A 426 17.27 3.98 -7.46
N PRO A 427 16.44 3.01 -7.03
CA PRO A 427 15.11 2.79 -7.58
C PRO A 427 14.06 3.89 -7.31
N LEU A 428 14.29 4.85 -6.41
CA LEU A 428 13.29 5.86 -6.03
C LEU A 428 13.29 7.09 -6.95
N VAL A 429 13.33 6.87 -8.27
CA VAL A 429 13.17 7.91 -9.30
C VAL A 429 11.90 8.73 -9.06
N GLN A 430 10.81 8.07 -8.64
CA GLN A 430 9.52 8.69 -8.32
C GLN A 430 9.61 9.75 -7.22
N ALA A 431 10.50 9.57 -6.22
CA ALA A 431 10.65 10.52 -5.12
C ALA A 431 11.18 11.87 -5.61
N ASN A 432 12.22 11.86 -6.46
CA ASN A 432 12.75 13.08 -7.08
C ASN A 432 11.72 13.76 -8.01
N LEU A 433 10.97 12.99 -8.80
CA LEU A 433 9.93 13.57 -9.65
C LEU A 433 8.81 14.21 -8.83
N THR A 434 8.40 13.57 -7.74
CA THR A 434 7.40 14.11 -6.81
C THR A 434 7.91 15.37 -6.09
N ALA A 435 9.18 15.41 -5.69
CA ALA A 435 9.83 16.60 -5.14
C ALA A 435 9.84 17.74 -6.16
N ALA A 436 10.21 17.46 -7.42
CA ALA A 436 10.20 18.44 -8.50
C ALA A 436 8.79 19.00 -8.76
N GLU A 437 7.76 18.15 -8.81
CA GLU A 437 6.36 18.57 -8.94
C GLU A 437 5.94 19.54 -7.84
N ILE A 438 6.27 19.22 -6.59
CA ILE A 438 5.98 20.09 -5.45
C ILE A 438 6.69 21.44 -5.61
N LEU A 439 7.98 21.43 -5.93
CA LEU A 439 8.79 22.64 -6.09
C LEU A 439 8.28 23.53 -7.23
N LEU A 440 7.88 22.94 -8.37
CA LEU A 440 7.28 23.67 -9.49
C LEU A 440 5.94 24.30 -9.11
N SER A 441 5.10 23.54 -8.40
CA SER A 441 3.81 24.03 -7.88
C SER A 441 3.98 25.20 -6.91
N GLU A 442 4.99 25.13 -6.04
CA GLU A 442 5.29 26.20 -5.08
C GLU A 442 5.98 27.41 -5.76
N ALA A 443 6.85 27.19 -6.75
CA ALA A 443 7.44 28.25 -7.55
C ALA A 443 6.38 29.06 -8.31
N TYR A 444 5.29 28.41 -8.73
CA TYR A 444 4.13 29.08 -9.33
C TYR A 444 3.38 29.97 -8.32
N LYS A 445 3.32 29.57 -7.05
CA LYS A 445 2.61 30.30 -5.99
C LYS A 445 3.43 31.45 -5.41
N LYS A 446 4.73 31.23 -5.18
CA LYS A 446 5.65 32.11 -4.47
C LYS A 446 6.66 32.72 -5.44
N TRP A 447 6.25 33.79 -6.10
CA TRP A 447 7.04 34.39 -7.17
C TRP A 447 8.41 34.90 -6.71
N ASP A 448 8.48 35.50 -5.52
CA ASP A 448 9.73 36.04 -4.98
C ASP A 448 10.75 34.94 -4.61
N GLU A 449 10.27 33.72 -4.35
CA GLU A 449 11.08 32.52 -4.10
C GLU A 449 11.23 31.64 -5.35
N ARG A 450 10.76 32.09 -6.53
CA ARG A 450 10.63 31.25 -7.73
C ARG A 450 11.95 30.66 -8.20
N THR A 451 12.98 31.49 -8.33
CA THR A 451 14.28 31.07 -8.87
C THR A 451 14.91 29.92 -8.07
N PRO A 452 15.11 30.02 -6.73
CA PRO A 452 15.68 28.90 -5.97
C PRO A 452 14.79 27.64 -5.98
N LEU A 453 13.46 27.79 -6.07
CA LEU A 453 12.54 26.65 -6.19
C LEU A 453 12.66 25.96 -7.56
N LEU A 454 12.77 26.73 -8.66
CA LEU A 454 12.97 26.21 -10.02
C LEU A 454 14.32 25.51 -10.15
N ASP A 455 15.40 26.10 -9.64
CA ASP A 455 16.74 25.51 -9.70
C ASP A 455 16.77 24.17 -8.96
N ARG A 456 16.14 24.12 -7.78
CA ARG A 456 16.01 22.89 -7.00
C ARG A 456 15.12 21.85 -7.70
N ALA A 457 14.04 22.27 -8.36
CA ALA A 457 13.19 21.37 -9.14
C ALA A 457 13.95 20.76 -10.32
N GLN A 458 14.71 21.57 -11.07
CA GLN A 458 15.55 21.11 -12.18
C GLN A 458 16.64 20.15 -11.69
N SER A 459 17.25 20.41 -10.52
CA SER A 459 18.20 19.50 -9.89
C SER A 459 17.57 18.13 -9.61
N ASN A 460 16.36 18.11 -9.05
CA ASN A 460 15.60 16.88 -8.79
C ASN A 460 15.26 16.13 -10.10
N ILE A 461 14.83 16.82 -11.16
CA ILE A 461 14.56 16.22 -12.47
C ILE A 461 15.84 15.58 -13.04
N LYS A 462 16.97 16.28 -12.98
CA LYS A 462 18.27 15.77 -13.43
C LYS A 462 18.70 14.55 -12.62
N ALA A 463 18.54 14.58 -11.29
CA ALA A 463 18.83 13.46 -10.41
C ALA A 463 17.93 12.25 -10.72
N ALA A 464 16.64 12.45 -11.01
CA ALA A 464 15.72 11.39 -11.44
C ALA A 464 16.18 10.73 -12.75
N ILE A 465 16.56 11.53 -13.75
CA ILE A 465 17.08 11.05 -15.04
C ILE A 465 18.41 10.30 -14.85
N PHE A 466 19.30 10.82 -14.01
CA PHE A 466 20.60 10.20 -13.71
C PHE A 466 20.45 8.87 -12.98
N ASN A 467 19.71 8.84 -11.86
CA ASN A 467 19.48 7.63 -11.06
C ASN A 467 18.83 6.53 -11.90
N ARG A 468 17.92 6.92 -12.80
CA ARG A 468 17.33 6.02 -13.79
C ARG A 468 18.41 5.40 -14.69
N ARG A 469 19.27 6.20 -15.32
CA ARG A 469 20.36 5.70 -16.21
C ARG A 469 21.28 4.74 -15.47
N LEU A 470 21.68 5.06 -14.24
CA LEU A 470 22.57 4.24 -13.44
C LEU A 470 21.92 2.91 -13.05
N TYR A 471 20.65 2.93 -12.63
CA TYR A 471 19.90 1.70 -12.33
C TYR A 471 19.87 0.73 -13.52
N PHE A 472 19.75 1.25 -14.75
CA PHE A 472 19.75 0.41 -15.96
C PHE A 472 21.11 -0.17 -16.33
N GLN A 473 22.21 0.50 -15.99
CA GLN A 473 23.54 -0.08 -16.21
C GLN A 473 23.81 -1.26 -15.26
N LEU A 474 23.06 -1.36 -14.16
CA LEU A 474 23.28 -2.35 -13.09
C LEU A 474 22.34 -3.56 -13.13
N LYS A 475 21.28 -3.56 -13.96
CA LYS A 475 20.26 -4.63 -13.93
C LYS A 475 19.90 -5.12 -15.33
N GLU A 476 19.85 -6.44 -15.52
CA GLU A 476 19.27 -7.03 -16.73
C GLU A 476 17.76 -6.69 -16.82
N PRO A 477 17.25 -6.35 -18.02
CA PRO A 477 15.87 -5.91 -18.18
C PRO A 477 14.87 -7.06 -17.94
N SER A 478 14.05 -6.96 -16.88
CA SER A 478 12.90 -7.84 -16.63
C SER A 478 11.58 -7.23 -17.13
N ARG A 479 10.53 -8.04 -17.36
CA ARG A 479 9.22 -7.67 -17.97
C ARG A 479 8.41 -6.48 -17.40
N THR A 480 8.80 -5.84 -16.29
CA THR A 480 8.15 -4.63 -15.73
C THR A 480 8.57 -3.36 -16.49
N ASP A 481 8.55 -3.41 -17.82
CA ASP A 481 8.98 -2.36 -18.74
C ASP A 481 7.95 -1.24 -18.93
N ILE A 482 6.69 -1.50 -18.60
CA ILE A 482 5.57 -0.60 -18.91
C ILE A 482 5.58 0.67 -18.04
N ASP A 483 6.03 0.60 -16.78
CA ASP A 483 6.21 1.79 -15.93
C ASP A 483 7.46 2.63 -16.31
N ARG A 484 8.31 2.16 -17.25
CA ARG A 484 9.61 2.77 -17.55
C ARG A 484 9.55 3.99 -18.47
N ASP A 485 8.58 4.01 -19.37
CA ASP A 485 8.36 5.13 -20.30
C ASP A 485 7.54 6.23 -19.65
N ALA A 486 6.60 5.86 -18.78
CA ALA A 486 5.79 6.80 -18.01
C ALA A 486 6.66 7.78 -17.20
N LEU A 487 7.70 7.29 -16.51
CA LEU A 487 8.59 8.14 -15.71
C LEU A 487 9.48 9.08 -16.54
N ILE A 488 9.91 8.66 -17.75
CA ILE A 488 10.64 9.58 -18.65
C ILE A 488 9.71 10.66 -19.17
N VAL A 489 8.51 10.26 -19.62
CA VAL A 489 7.51 11.20 -20.11
C VAL A 489 7.19 12.21 -19.01
N GLN A 490 6.99 11.75 -17.77
CA GLN A 490 6.82 12.62 -16.61
C GLN A 490 8.01 13.56 -16.40
N ALA A 491 9.25 13.06 -16.38
CA ALA A 491 10.44 13.89 -16.22
C ALA A 491 10.57 14.96 -17.31
N LYS A 492 10.33 14.61 -18.58
CA LYS A 492 10.34 15.55 -19.71
C LYS A 492 9.24 16.59 -19.60
N ASN A 493 8.03 16.18 -19.19
CA ASN A 493 6.92 17.10 -18.97
C ASN A 493 7.25 18.10 -17.86
N LEU A 494 7.87 17.66 -16.76
CA LEU A 494 8.31 18.54 -15.67
C LEU A 494 9.44 19.47 -16.09
N GLU A 495 10.37 18.99 -16.93
CA GLU A 495 11.43 19.83 -17.50
C GLU A 495 10.86 20.92 -18.41
N GLN A 496 9.91 20.58 -19.27
CA GLN A 496 9.18 21.55 -20.09
C GLN A 496 8.41 22.57 -19.23
N GLN A 497 7.76 22.13 -18.16
CA GLN A 497 7.09 23.03 -17.21
C GLN A 497 8.08 23.97 -16.51
N ALA A 498 9.23 23.47 -16.06
CA ALA A 498 10.28 24.27 -15.45
C ALA A 498 10.80 25.35 -16.41
N ASN A 499 11.07 24.97 -17.67
CA ASN A 499 11.53 25.88 -18.72
C ASN A 499 10.46 26.90 -19.11
N LEU A 500 9.18 26.51 -19.12
CA LEU A 500 8.09 27.45 -19.36
C LEU A 500 8.02 28.48 -18.22
N LEU A 501 8.09 28.03 -16.96
CA LEU A 501 8.03 28.91 -15.80
C LEU A 501 9.24 29.83 -15.71
N SER A 502 10.45 29.38 -16.08
CA SER A 502 11.64 30.24 -16.10
C SER A 502 11.48 31.39 -17.10
N ASN A 503 10.78 31.15 -18.22
CA ASN A 503 10.65 32.10 -19.32
C ASN A 503 9.36 32.94 -19.29
N THR A 504 8.46 32.69 -18.33
CA THR A 504 7.19 33.44 -18.21
C THR A 504 7.39 34.69 -17.34
N SER A 505 6.84 35.83 -17.77
CA SER A 505 6.84 37.08 -16.97
C SER A 505 5.76 37.06 -15.86
N PRO A 506 5.86 37.89 -14.81
CA PRO A 506 4.85 37.93 -13.74
C PRO A 506 3.45 38.25 -14.27
N GLN A 507 3.36 39.09 -15.29
CA GLN A 507 2.11 39.57 -15.90
C GLN A 507 1.43 38.48 -16.74
N GLN A 508 2.21 37.76 -17.55
CA GLN A 508 1.73 36.57 -18.28
C GLN A 508 1.30 35.45 -17.33
N LEU A 509 1.96 35.35 -16.17
CA LEU A 509 1.57 34.39 -15.15
C LEU A 509 0.29 34.81 -14.42
N SER A 510 0.08 36.10 -14.13
CA SER A 510 -1.17 36.55 -13.49
C SER A 510 -2.38 36.31 -14.39
N GLU A 511 -2.24 36.52 -15.70
CA GLU A 511 -3.29 36.19 -16.69
C GLU A 511 -3.58 34.68 -16.71
N LYS A 512 -2.53 33.85 -16.73
CA LYS A 512 -2.67 32.38 -16.63
C LYS A 512 -3.18 31.92 -15.25
N LYS A 513 -2.86 32.62 -14.18
CA LYS A 513 -3.27 32.33 -12.79
C LYS A 513 -4.72 32.71 -12.58
N SER A 514 -5.18 33.82 -13.13
CA SER A 514 -6.61 34.14 -13.18
C SER A 514 -7.38 33.07 -13.94
N ALA A 515 -6.90 32.64 -15.11
CA ALA A 515 -7.50 31.54 -15.86
C ALA A 515 -7.47 30.19 -15.09
N ALA A 516 -6.36 29.86 -14.44
CA ALA A 516 -6.19 28.61 -13.68
C ALA A 516 -6.89 28.63 -12.31
N ILE A 517 -7.04 29.78 -11.66
CA ILE A 517 -7.84 29.96 -10.44
C ILE A 517 -9.31 29.79 -10.81
N THR A 518 -9.77 30.39 -11.91
CA THR A 518 -11.11 30.17 -12.43
C THR A 518 -11.35 28.68 -12.72
N GLU A 519 -10.41 27.99 -13.38
CA GLU A 519 -10.54 26.54 -13.65
C GLU A 519 -10.43 25.66 -12.39
N ARG A 520 -9.57 26.01 -11.43
CA ARG A 520 -9.41 25.24 -10.18
C ARG A 520 -10.57 25.46 -9.21
N SER A 521 -11.13 26.66 -9.16
CA SER A 521 -12.36 26.97 -8.45
C SER A 521 -13.52 26.19 -9.09
N ARG A 522 -13.64 26.21 -10.42
CA ARG A 522 -14.62 25.38 -11.15
C ARG A 522 -14.44 23.89 -10.88
N LYS A 523 -13.20 23.39 -10.84
CA LYS A 523 -12.91 21.99 -10.49
C LYS A 523 -13.26 21.65 -9.04
N LYS A 524 -12.95 22.52 -8.08
CA LYS A 524 -13.31 22.29 -6.67
C LYS A 524 -14.83 22.29 -6.46
N VAL A 525 -15.52 23.25 -7.08
CA VAL A 525 -16.99 23.34 -7.04
C VAL A 525 -17.60 22.09 -7.72
N ARG A 526 -16.99 21.60 -8.80
CA ARG A 526 -17.33 20.31 -9.45
C ARG A 526 -17.10 19.11 -8.53
N ASP A 527 -15.93 19.02 -7.89
CA ASP A 527 -15.59 17.92 -6.97
C ASP A 527 -16.54 17.90 -5.76
N ILE A 528 -16.96 19.08 -5.29
CA ILE A 528 -17.98 19.24 -4.24
C ILE A 528 -19.34 18.75 -4.76
N ALA A 529 -19.82 19.20 -5.91
CA ALA A 529 -21.09 18.75 -6.47
C ALA A 529 -21.12 17.22 -6.68
N GLN A 530 -20.02 16.62 -7.15
CA GLN A 530 -19.87 15.16 -7.27
C GLN A 530 -19.85 14.44 -5.90
N LEU A 531 -19.25 15.04 -4.87
CA LEU A 531 -19.28 14.50 -3.53
C LEU A 531 -20.71 14.51 -2.97
N TYR A 532 -21.44 15.61 -3.13
CA TYR A 532 -22.82 15.72 -2.69
C TYR A 532 -23.73 14.71 -3.42
N MET A 533 -23.51 14.49 -4.71
CA MET A 533 -24.15 13.41 -5.47
C MET A 533 -23.90 12.02 -4.87
N ARG A 534 -22.65 11.70 -4.51
CA ARG A 534 -22.31 10.41 -3.88
C ARG A 534 -22.91 10.25 -2.49
N LEU A 535 -23.15 11.35 -1.79
CA LEU A 535 -23.76 11.37 -0.46
C LEU A 535 -25.30 11.36 -0.52
N GLY A 536 -25.91 11.20 -1.70
CA GLY A 536 -27.37 11.26 -1.86
C GLY A 536 -27.95 12.65 -1.67
N ARG A 537 -27.11 13.69 -1.63
CA ARG A 537 -27.49 15.11 -1.54
C ARG A 537 -27.59 15.73 -2.92
N SER A 538 -28.39 15.12 -3.77
CA SER A 538 -28.49 15.46 -5.19
C SER A 538 -29.07 16.87 -5.42
N TYR A 539 -29.93 17.37 -4.54
CA TYR A 539 -30.50 18.72 -4.60
C TYR A 539 -29.43 19.81 -4.43
N ASP A 540 -28.58 19.69 -3.40
CA ASP A 540 -27.48 20.65 -3.18
C ASP A 540 -26.47 20.64 -4.34
N ALA A 541 -26.24 19.48 -4.96
CA ALA A 541 -25.38 19.37 -6.13
C ALA A 541 -25.96 20.11 -7.35
N VAL A 542 -27.28 20.09 -7.54
CA VAL A 542 -27.96 20.82 -8.63
C VAL A 542 -27.87 22.32 -8.44
N ASP A 543 -28.04 22.82 -7.22
CA ASP A 543 -27.89 24.25 -6.94
C ASP A 543 -26.47 24.74 -7.23
N ILE A 544 -25.47 23.94 -6.83
CA ILE A 544 -24.06 24.19 -7.16
C ILE A 544 -23.82 24.17 -8.68
N TYR A 545 -24.43 23.24 -9.40
CA TYR A 545 -24.32 23.21 -10.85
C TYR A 545 -25.03 24.40 -11.51
N ASN A 546 -26.15 24.90 -10.96
CA ASN A 546 -26.91 26.03 -11.51
C ASN A 546 -26.11 27.33 -11.45
N GLU A 547 -25.33 27.52 -10.38
CA GLU A 547 -24.36 28.61 -10.29
C GLU A 547 -23.24 28.48 -11.34
N LEU A 548 -22.76 27.26 -11.63
CA LEU A 548 -21.75 27.01 -12.67
C LEU A 548 -22.29 27.20 -14.10
N LEU A 549 -23.57 26.91 -14.33
CA LEU A 549 -24.22 26.97 -15.65
C LEU A 549 -24.38 28.39 -16.17
N ALA A 550 -24.60 29.36 -15.28
CA ALA A 550 -24.71 30.77 -15.64
C ALA A 550 -23.42 31.32 -16.28
N GLU A 551 -22.30 30.61 -16.14
CA GLU A 551 -20.98 31.05 -16.58
C GLU A 551 -20.41 30.32 -17.82
N ASP A 552 -20.86 29.09 -18.15
CA ASP A 552 -20.27 28.28 -19.22
C ASP A 552 -21.22 27.20 -19.80
N ALA A 553 -21.54 27.32 -21.09
CA ALA A 553 -22.42 26.40 -21.82
C ALA A 553 -21.83 25.00 -22.08
N THR A 554 -20.54 24.77 -21.85
CA THR A 554 -19.90 23.46 -22.04
C THR A 554 -20.18 22.48 -20.88
N THR A 555 -20.87 22.93 -19.84
CA THR A 555 -21.21 22.17 -18.63
C THR A 555 -22.41 21.22 -18.77
N THR A 556 -23.10 21.20 -19.91
CA THR A 556 -24.36 20.44 -20.14
C THR A 556 -24.24 18.93 -19.87
N HIS A 557 -23.07 18.32 -20.07
CA HIS A 557 -22.87 16.89 -19.78
C HIS A 557 -22.93 16.58 -18.27
N TRP A 558 -22.59 17.53 -17.40
CA TRP A 558 -22.62 17.34 -15.94
C TRP A 558 -24.03 17.41 -15.38
N TYR A 559 -24.95 18.09 -16.08
CA TYR A 559 -26.37 18.05 -15.78
C TYR A 559 -26.98 16.69 -16.09
N LEU A 560 -26.57 16.06 -17.19
CA LEU A 560 -27.03 14.71 -17.53
C LEU A 560 -26.58 13.70 -16.48
N ASP A 561 -25.38 13.86 -15.92
CA ASP A 561 -24.92 13.06 -14.78
C ASP A 561 -25.78 13.31 -13.53
N ALA A 562 -26.08 14.57 -13.19
CA ALA A 562 -26.96 14.92 -12.08
C ALA A 562 -28.37 14.35 -12.23
N ILE A 563 -28.96 14.50 -13.42
CA ILE A 563 -30.27 13.98 -13.79
C ILE A 563 -30.28 12.45 -13.76
N SER A 564 -29.19 11.78 -14.13
CA SER A 564 -29.11 10.31 -14.07
C SER A 564 -29.15 9.77 -12.63
N VAL A 565 -28.74 10.57 -11.65
CA VAL A 565 -28.79 10.24 -10.22
C VAL A 565 -30.11 10.65 -9.58
N ILE A 566 -30.69 11.78 -9.97
CA ILE A 566 -31.97 12.27 -9.46
C ILE A 566 -33.15 11.52 -10.07
N GLY A 567 -33.08 11.19 -11.36
CA GLY A 567 -34.16 10.57 -12.11
C GLY A 567 -34.76 9.32 -11.46
N PRO A 568 -33.96 8.39 -10.93
CA PRO A 568 -34.48 7.22 -10.20
C PRO A 568 -35.16 7.54 -8.86
N GLN A 569 -34.87 8.70 -8.24
CA GLN A 569 -35.34 9.09 -6.91
C GLN A 569 -36.52 10.10 -6.96
N ASP A 570 -36.48 11.04 -7.90
CA ASP A 570 -37.47 12.11 -8.08
C ASP A 570 -37.59 12.51 -9.57
N GLN A 571 -38.40 11.75 -10.30
CA GLN A 571 -38.63 11.95 -11.74
C GLN A 571 -39.21 13.33 -12.07
N SER A 572 -40.11 13.84 -11.22
CA SER A 572 -40.75 15.15 -11.42
C SER A 572 -39.77 16.31 -11.29
N GLN A 573 -38.77 16.20 -10.41
CA GLN A 573 -37.70 17.19 -10.32
C GLN A 573 -36.71 17.08 -11.47
N ALA A 574 -36.34 15.87 -11.87
CA ALA A 574 -35.49 15.64 -13.03
C ALA A 574 -36.07 16.29 -14.30
N LEU A 575 -37.39 16.16 -14.52
CA LEU A 575 -38.10 16.82 -15.61
C LEU A 575 -38.11 18.35 -15.48
N ARG A 576 -38.29 18.91 -14.28
CA ARG A 576 -38.20 20.37 -14.07
C ARG A 576 -36.82 20.94 -14.37
N ILE A 577 -35.75 20.21 -14.04
CA ILE A 577 -34.38 20.60 -14.39
C ILE A 577 -34.19 20.55 -15.92
N LEU A 578 -34.73 19.53 -16.59
CA LEU A 578 -34.73 19.45 -18.05
C LEU A 578 -35.50 20.61 -18.70
N ASP A 579 -36.65 21.00 -18.15
CA ASP A 579 -37.42 22.16 -18.62
C ASP A 579 -36.65 23.48 -18.45
N GLN A 580 -35.96 23.67 -17.32
CA GLN A 580 -35.11 24.84 -17.09
C GLN A 580 -33.93 24.88 -18.08
N LEU A 581 -33.29 23.75 -18.34
CA LEU A 581 -32.24 23.64 -19.35
C LEU A 581 -32.80 23.99 -20.74
N GLU A 582 -33.92 23.39 -21.14
CA GLU A 582 -34.52 23.64 -22.45
C GLU A 582 -34.95 25.10 -22.62
N ALA A 583 -35.50 25.73 -21.57
CA ALA A 583 -35.83 27.16 -21.56
C ALA A 583 -34.60 28.05 -21.66
N ASN A 584 -33.51 27.70 -20.99
CA ASN A 584 -32.25 28.46 -21.02
C ASN A 584 -31.50 28.31 -22.36
N TYR A 585 -31.70 27.22 -23.09
CA TYR A 585 -31.01 26.92 -24.35
C TYR A 585 -31.90 27.04 -25.60
N GLY A 586 -33.07 27.68 -25.46
CA GLY A 586 -34.10 27.81 -26.50
C GLY A 586 -33.54 28.08 -27.90
N THR A 587 -33.75 27.11 -28.80
CA THR A 587 -33.49 27.17 -30.25
C THR A 587 -32.03 27.27 -30.71
N LEU A 588 -31.22 26.26 -30.42
CA LEU A 588 -29.97 26.01 -31.15
C LEU A 588 -29.87 24.53 -31.56
N THR A 589 -30.19 24.26 -32.82
CA THR A 589 -29.90 23.00 -33.53
C THR A 589 -28.39 22.67 -33.66
N GLN A 590 -27.50 23.37 -32.94
CA GLN A 590 -26.05 23.31 -33.15
C GLN A 590 -25.19 23.01 -31.91
N ALA A 591 -25.77 22.83 -30.70
CA ALA A 591 -24.96 22.40 -29.56
C ALA A 591 -24.73 20.87 -29.62
N PRO A 592 -23.47 20.36 -29.68
CA PRO A 592 -23.15 18.97 -30.03
C PRO A 592 -23.67 17.83 -29.14
N LYS A 593 -24.51 18.10 -28.13
CA LYS A 593 -24.99 17.10 -27.15
C LYS A 593 -26.43 17.30 -26.66
N LEU A 594 -27.20 18.25 -27.22
CA LEU A 594 -28.60 18.46 -26.77
C LEU A 594 -29.47 17.24 -27.01
N TRP A 595 -29.19 16.44 -28.03
CA TRP A 595 -29.87 15.16 -28.28
C TRP A 595 -29.76 14.18 -27.10
N GLU A 596 -28.70 14.24 -26.27
CA GLU A 596 -28.64 13.43 -25.04
C GLU A 596 -29.71 13.84 -23.99
N LEU A 597 -30.18 15.09 -24.02
CA LEU A 597 -31.31 15.55 -23.20
C LEU A 597 -32.61 14.92 -23.71
N ASP A 598 -32.83 14.86 -25.03
CA ASP A 598 -34.02 14.24 -25.61
C ASP A 598 -34.11 12.74 -25.26
N TYR A 599 -32.97 12.02 -25.26
CA TYR A 599 -32.92 10.64 -24.75
C TYR A 599 -33.34 10.54 -23.28
N THR A 600 -32.73 11.36 -22.44
CA THR A 600 -32.94 11.31 -20.98
C THR A 600 -34.36 11.70 -20.62
N ARG A 601 -34.89 12.77 -21.24
CA ARG A 601 -36.27 13.24 -21.11
C ARG A 601 -37.24 12.18 -21.60
N GLY A 602 -37.02 11.62 -22.79
CA GLY A 602 -37.86 10.58 -23.37
C GLY A 602 -37.97 9.34 -22.46
N ILE A 603 -36.85 8.86 -21.91
CA ILE A 603 -36.84 7.73 -20.97
C ILE A 603 -37.54 8.05 -19.65
N LEU A 604 -37.34 9.24 -19.08
CA LEU A 604 -37.98 9.64 -17.82
C LEU A 604 -39.49 9.78 -17.97
N ILE A 605 -39.98 10.40 -19.04
CA ILE A 605 -41.41 10.52 -19.34
C ILE A 605 -42.01 9.12 -19.50
N PHE A 606 -41.34 8.21 -20.21
CA PHE A 606 -41.80 6.83 -20.37
C PHE A 606 -41.92 6.10 -19.03
N GLN A 607 -40.89 6.18 -18.18
CA GLN A 607 -40.88 5.54 -16.87
C GLN A 607 -41.97 6.11 -15.94
N GLN A 608 -42.15 7.43 -15.92
CA GLN A 608 -43.20 8.08 -15.13
C GLN A 608 -44.58 7.65 -15.61
N THR A 609 -44.78 7.59 -16.92
CA THR A 609 -46.02 7.16 -17.55
C THR A 609 -46.34 5.69 -17.23
N LEU A 610 -45.34 4.80 -17.27
CA LEU A 610 -45.50 3.40 -16.84
C LEU A 610 -45.84 3.28 -15.35
N ALA A 611 -45.24 4.11 -14.49
CA ALA A 611 -45.57 4.12 -13.07
C ALA A 611 -47.03 4.54 -12.84
N GLN A 612 -47.50 5.58 -13.54
CA GLN A 612 -48.89 6.04 -13.47
C GLN A 612 -49.87 4.97 -13.95
N TYR A 613 -49.55 4.28 -15.05
CA TYR A 613 -50.34 3.16 -15.55
C TYR A 613 -50.46 2.03 -14.51
N ARG A 614 -49.34 1.66 -13.86
CA ARG A 614 -49.34 0.64 -12.79
C ARG A 614 -50.18 1.02 -11.57
N THR A 615 -50.34 2.32 -11.31
CA THR A 615 -51.19 2.84 -10.22
C THR A 615 -52.64 3.07 -10.61
N GLY A 616 -53.05 2.66 -11.83
CA GLY A 616 -54.45 2.63 -12.26
C GLY A 616 -54.89 3.75 -13.19
N ALA A 617 -53.98 4.58 -13.71
CA ALA A 617 -54.33 5.50 -14.80
C ALA A 617 -54.65 4.73 -16.09
N SER A 618 -55.70 5.14 -16.81
CA SER A 618 -56.06 4.50 -18.09
C SER A 618 -55.03 4.84 -19.16
N LEU A 619 -54.91 3.99 -20.18
CA LEU A 619 -53.99 4.26 -21.29
C LEU A 619 -54.41 5.54 -22.04
N GLU A 620 -55.71 5.79 -22.18
CA GLU A 620 -56.28 7.01 -22.76
C GLU A 620 -55.80 8.28 -22.03
N GLN A 621 -55.73 8.25 -20.69
CA GLN A 621 -55.22 9.36 -19.87
C GLN A 621 -53.72 9.60 -20.02
N LEU A 622 -52.99 8.64 -20.59
CA LEU A 622 -51.53 8.64 -20.68
C LEU A 622 -51.02 8.79 -22.11
N THR A 623 -51.89 8.73 -23.12
CA THR A 623 -51.54 8.77 -24.55
C THR A 623 -50.65 9.96 -24.90
N ASP A 624 -50.99 11.17 -24.45
CA ASP A 624 -50.22 12.38 -24.78
C ASP A 624 -48.77 12.31 -24.26
N LYS A 625 -48.55 11.73 -23.08
CA LYS A 625 -47.21 11.55 -22.50
C LYS A 625 -46.42 10.45 -23.20
N LEU A 626 -47.10 9.39 -23.64
CA LEU A 626 -46.48 8.35 -24.46
C LEU A 626 -46.03 8.93 -25.81
N ILE A 627 -46.85 9.76 -26.44
CA ILE A 627 -46.51 10.47 -27.68
C ILE A 627 -45.32 11.41 -27.45
N GLU A 628 -45.34 12.24 -26.39
CA GLU A 628 -44.20 13.12 -26.07
C GLU A 628 -42.90 12.31 -25.87
N SER A 629 -42.98 11.20 -25.13
CA SER A 629 -41.83 10.32 -24.94
C SER A 629 -41.31 9.75 -26.27
N GLN A 630 -42.22 9.29 -27.14
CA GLN A 630 -41.88 8.76 -28.45
C GLN A 630 -41.18 9.82 -29.30
N GLU A 631 -41.75 11.02 -29.42
CA GLU A 631 -41.21 12.11 -30.24
C GLU A 631 -39.78 12.48 -29.80
N ARG A 632 -39.54 12.58 -28.49
CA ARG A 632 -38.21 12.86 -27.94
C ARG A 632 -37.21 11.75 -28.24
N LEU A 633 -37.61 10.48 -28.12
CA LEU A 633 -36.72 9.36 -28.43
C LEU A 633 -36.44 9.24 -29.94
N GLU A 634 -37.39 9.56 -30.80
CA GLU A 634 -37.21 9.60 -32.26
C GLU A 634 -36.24 10.73 -32.68
N LEU A 635 -36.34 11.91 -32.05
CA LEU A 635 -35.36 13.00 -32.22
C LEU A 635 -33.94 12.56 -31.83
N TYR A 636 -33.79 11.88 -30.68
CA TYR A 636 -32.51 11.33 -30.25
C TYR A 636 -31.95 10.32 -31.25
N ILE A 637 -32.76 9.36 -31.72
CA ILE A 637 -32.31 8.32 -32.67
C ILE A 637 -31.80 8.96 -33.96
N SER A 638 -32.54 9.94 -34.50
CA SER A 638 -32.16 10.67 -35.70
C SER A 638 -30.80 11.36 -35.54
N ALA A 639 -30.59 12.08 -34.44
CA ALA A 639 -29.36 12.82 -34.17
C ALA A 639 -28.16 11.92 -33.79
N ALA A 640 -28.40 10.83 -33.05
CA ALA A 640 -27.34 9.97 -32.53
C ALA A 640 -26.80 8.94 -33.55
N THR A 641 -27.51 8.74 -34.67
CA THR A 641 -27.16 7.74 -35.69
C THR A 641 -25.76 7.98 -36.29
N GLU A 642 -25.35 9.25 -36.43
CA GLU A 642 -24.01 9.64 -36.90
C GLU A 642 -22.89 9.22 -35.94
N PHE A 643 -23.21 8.96 -34.67
CA PHE A 643 -22.27 8.56 -33.61
C PHE A 643 -22.33 7.05 -33.29
N SER A 644 -23.03 6.26 -34.11
CA SER A 644 -23.25 4.81 -33.91
C SER A 644 -21.97 3.95 -33.87
N ALA A 645 -20.83 4.49 -34.34
CA ALA A 645 -19.52 3.86 -34.20
C ALA A 645 -19.05 3.75 -32.74
N ASN A 646 -19.57 4.58 -31.83
CA ASN A 646 -19.27 4.50 -30.40
C ASN A 646 -20.20 3.49 -29.71
N THR A 647 -19.62 2.51 -29.02
CA THR A 647 -20.35 1.41 -28.38
C THR A 647 -21.37 1.87 -27.33
N ASN A 648 -21.12 2.98 -26.63
CA ASN A 648 -22.04 3.51 -25.62
C ASN A 648 -23.29 4.13 -26.28
N TYR A 649 -23.11 4.90 -27.35
CA TYR A 649 -24.23 5.48 -28.09
C TYR A 649 -25.05 4.41 -28.79
N ARG A 650 -24.41 3.39 -29.36
CA ARG A 650 -25.11 2.25 -29.96
C ARG A 650 -26.05 1.54 -28.99
N LYS A 651 -25.63 1.31 -27.73
CA LYS A 651 -26.50 0.70 -26.71
C LYS A 651 -27.72 1.56 -26.39
N ARG A 652 -27.53 2.88 -26.27
CA ARG A 652 -28.62 3.82 -25.99
C ARG A 652 -29.59 3.96 -27.17
N ILE A 653 -29.09 3.96 -28.42
CA ILE A 653 -29.91 3.94 -29.64
C ILE A 653 -30.80 2.70 -29.65
N ILE A 654 -30.23 1.51 -29.44
CA ILE A 654 -31.00 0.26 -29.38
C ILE A 654 -32.07 0.30 -28.28
N GLN A 655 -31.75 0.89 -27.12
CA GLN A 655 -32.72 1.05 -26.05
C GLN A 655 -33.85 2.01 -26.44
N ALA A 656 -33.53 3.16 -27.04
CA ALA A 656 -34.50 4.12 -27.51
C ALA A 656 -35.43 3.52 -28.58
N GLU A 657 -34.88 2.80 -29.56
CA GLU A 657 -35.64 2.11 -30.61
C GLU A 657 -36.64 1.10 -30.02
N ARG A 658 -36.21 0.32 -29.02
CA ARG A 658 -37.09 -0.63 -28.32
C ARG A 658 -38.20 0.08 -27.55
N THR A 659 -37.89 1.18 -26.89
CA THR A 659 -38.89 1.96 -26.15
C THR A 659 -39.89 2.60 -27.12
N VAL A 660 -39.44 3.18 -28.23
CA VAL A 660 -40.32 3.72 -29.28
C VAL A 660 -41.24 2.64 -29.85
N GLN A 661 -40.70 1.45 -30.17
CA GLN A 661 -41.53 0.34 -30.67
C GLN A 661 -42.54 -0.13 -29.64
N TYR A 662 -42.16 -0.17 -28.36
CA TYR A 662 -43.07 -0.53 -27.29
C TYR A 662 -44.19 0.49 -27.11
N ILE A 663 -43.88 1.79 -27.19
CA ILE A 663 -44.88 2.86 -27.17
C ILE A 663 -45.86 2.70 -28.34
N LYS A 664 -45.36 2.50 -29.57
CA LYS A 664 -46.20 2.28 -30.76
C LYS A 664 -47.18 1.13 -30.58
N ASN A 665 -46.69 -0.02 -30.08
CA ASN A 665 -47.54 -1.18 -29.82
C ASN A 665 -48.62 -0.88 -28.77
N LEU A 666 -48.30 -0.10 -27.72
CA LEU A 666 -49.28 0.29 -26.70
C LEU A 666 -50.35 1.22 -27.27
N THR A 667 -49.96 2.22 -28.06
CA THR A 667 -50.88 3.20 -28.64
C THR A 667 -51.74 2.60 -29.76
N GLU A 668 -51.20 1.67 -30.55
CA GLU A 668 -51.91 0.97 -31.62
C GLU A 668 -52.91 -0.05 -31.08
N ALA A 669 -52.60 -0.74 -29.97
CA ALA A 669 -53.51 -1.68 -29.32
C ALA A 669 -54.78 -1.02 -28.73
N THR A 670 -54.80 0.29 -28.58
CA THR A 670 -55.97 1.09 -28.14
C THR A 670 -56.75 1.74 -29.26
N ALA A 671 -56.33 1.62 -30.51
CA ALA A 671 -57.20 1.97 -31.63
C ALA A 671 -58.38 0.99 -31.64
N PRO A 672 -59.65 1.46 -31.75
CA PRO A 672 -60.81 0.59 -31.62
C PRO A 672 -60.90 -0.36 -32.82
N SER A 673 -60.34 -1.56 -32.66
CA SER A 673 -60.66 -2.73 -33.47
C SER A 673 -60.62 -3.97 -32.59
N ASN A 674 -61.82 -4.46 -32.22
CA ASN A 674 -62.21 -5.75 -31.63
C ASN A 674 -61.17 -6.55 -30.86
#